data_AF-A0A7J0AH63-F1
#
_entry.id   AF-A0A7J0AH63-F1
#
_cell.length_a   1.000
_cell.length_b   1.000
_cell.length_c   1.000
_cell.angle_alpha   90.00
_cell.angle_beta   90.00
_cell.angle_gamma   90.00
#
_symmetry.space_group_name_H-M   'P 1'
#
loop_
_entity.id
_entity.type
_entity.pdbx_description
1 polymer ?
#
loop_
_entity_poly.entity_id
_entity_poly.type
_entity_poly.pdbx_seq_one_letter_code
_entity_poly.pdbx_strand_id
1 'polypeptide(L)'
;MTKDELTTLYDDARDSICRHEFRSAFNSMRRMGNASRALELLSELDTLEQRYFYMLRFISEGNTVPNIDTELDNIGQSADELCHRLYIECRAIDDNALYFSQIRYQKLRPEETLGSLVSDYLSEHERLRTDAASLTDSRRQATRERLAVDIFNRLWVEYPLAEETAALLESMLLDNDIPEHDRILWLGATGLGALFYPDKGRTDLLLGIHAQGAENLSAIAAIWLVLAGEAASRTNTELTSDHTAEAIDLSQPNDLADIYLELYRANGTEAMSSDMRNTIMPGMMDMGRKLADQLGKDPESIAEQIGVDGFDAIKGFMEAQANGDDVYMDTLGHMRQFPFFHNVANWFLPFHTSHSELADVTDGEGAAIAEAIDRMPMFCDSDKYALILSIGMAPKAMQAQMFSAMTSNNAMMPGSEEFDNAMEGMRRKGRRAIINNYVRNIYRFFRLFRRKNEFPVIFDPKGQFHNFPATTLAENHHEGLKAIGELLMRQKNYDAAYLVYSLLIDYDPENADYWLNRGISINTDYGISIASANFEQALELRPGHLPTIKLLARLYINDAEYEQAESLLAPAAASHPDDLELLRMLADAYYGNSKNAKALEICYNIAYIAPDDTSIKPLMAWLLTVTGDFDAAEMTFADFISESKSSQDIIRYGHMLWAAGRTNEALDAYSRAERSADLKSAEDFRMQFQESLNDEVCAVMSPDRFSALYTVPDILAFRNFGSRLGQI
;
A
#
# COMPACT_ATOMS: atom_id res chain seq x y z
N MET A 1 -27.44 1.31 -14.78
CA MET A 1 -26.48 0.62 -13.89
C MET A 1 -26.07 1.65 -12.87
N THR A 2 -26.22 1.36 -11.58
CA THR A 2 -25.81 2.30 -10.53
C THR A 2 -24.30 2.32 -10.39
N LYS A 3 -23.76 3.34 -9.70
CA LYS A 3 -22.32 3.44 -9.41
C LYS A 3 -21.79 2.27 -8.59
N ASP A 4 -22.57 1.82 -7.62
CA ASP A 4 -22.20 0.69 -6.75
C ASP A 4 -22.20 -0.61 -7.56
N GLU A 5 -23.24 -0.86 -8.37
CA GLU A 5 -23.29 -2.01 -9.28
C GLU A 5 -22.10 -2.06 -10.23
N LEU A 6 -21.70 -0.91 -10.78
CA LEU A 6 -20.55 -0.81 -11.69
C LEU A 6 -19.22 -1.07 -10.98
N THR A 7 -19.08 -0.58 -9.74
CA THR A 7 -17.85 -0.79 -8.95
C THR A 7 -17.73 -2.25 -8.56
N THR A 8 -18.81 -2.87 -8.08
CA THR A 8 -18.85 -4.32 -7.82
C THR A 8 -18.52 -5.13 -9.06
N LEU A 9 -19.10 -4.80 -10.23
CA LEU A 9 -18.77 -5.52 -11.48
C LEU A 9 -17.29 -5.43 -11.87
N TYR A 10 -16.67 -4.29 -11.62
CA TYR A 10 -15.27 -4.08 -11.93
C TYR A 10 -14.35 -4.83 -10.96
N ASP A 11 -14.62 -4.73 -9.66
CA ASP A 11 -13.85 -5.44 -8.63
C ASP A 11 -14.02 -6.96 -8.79
N ASP A 12 -15.25 -7.46 -8.96
CA ASP A 12 -15.53 -8.88 -9.23
C ASP A 12 -14.80 -9.38 -10.48
N ALA A 13 -14.75 -8.56 -11.53
CA ALA A 13 -14.08 -8.93 -12.77
C ALA A 13 -12.58 -9.10 -12.54
N ARG A 14 -11.95 -8.15 -11.85
CA ARG A 14 -10.51 -8.16 -11.59
C ARG A 14 -10.12 -9.26 -10.62
N ASP A 15 -10.86 -9.46 -9.53
CA ASP A 15 -10.63 -10.58 -8.61
C ASP A 15 -10.76 -11.94 -9.31
N SER A 16 -11.76 -12.08 -10.18
CA SER A 16 -11.92 -13.30 -10.98
C SER A 16 -10.76 -13.54 -11.96
N ILE A 17 -10.21 -12.47 -12.57
CA ILE A 17 -9.04 -12.56 -13.45
C ILE A 17 -7.83 -13.07 -12.67
N CYS A 18 -7.58 -12.52 -11.47
CA CYS A 18 -6.47 -12.93 -10.61
C CYS A 18 -6.54 -14.40 -10.16
N ARG A 19 -7.75 -14.98 -10.05
CA ARG A 19 -7.98 -16.37 -9.63
C ARG A 19 -8.13 -17.36 -10.80
N HIS A 20 -7.90 -16.92 -12.04
CA HIS A 20 -8.18 -17.69 -13.26
C HIS A 20 -9.65 -18.12 -13.43
N GLU A 21 -10.59 -17.43 -12.78
CA GLU A 21 -12.04 -17.66 -12.88
C GLU A 21 -12.64 -16.86 -14.06
N PHE A 22 -12.08 -17.03 -15.25
CA PHE A 22 -12.34 -16.12 -16.37
C PHE A 22 -13.80 -16.09 -16.82
N ARG A 23 -14.57 -17.17 -16.59
CA ARG A 23 -16.02 -17.17 -16.89
C ARG A 23 -16.76 -16.07 -16.14
N SER A 24 -16.45 -15.88 -14.86
CA SER A 24 -17.06 -14.85 -14.02
C SER A 24 -16.62 -13.46 -14.48
N ALA A 25 -15.31 -13.29 -14.75
CA ALA A 25 -14.74 -12.03 -15.25
C ALA A 25 -15.42 -11.53 -16.54
N PHE A 26 -15.50 -12.40 -17.56
CA PHE A 26 -16.05 -12.01 -18.85
C PHE A 26 -17.54 -11.63 -18.77
N ASN A 27 -18.31 -12.27 -17.90
CA ASN A 27 -19.70 -11.89 -17.68
C ASN A 27 -19.82 -10.48 -17.08
N SER A 28 -18.98 -10.15 -16.11
CA SER A 28 -18.96 -8.82 -15.49
C SER A 28 -18.53 -7.74 -16.48
N MET A 29 -17.45 -7.98 -17.22
CA MET A 29 -16.97 -7.06 -18.28
C MET A 29 -18.02 -6.80 -19.36
N ARG A 30 -18.73 -7.85 -19.80
CA ARG A 30 -19.78 -7.73 -20.81
C ARG A 30 -20.96 -6.88 -20.33
N ARG A 31 -21.33 -7.00 -19.05
CA ARG A 31 -22.37 -6.14 -18.44
C ARG A 31 -21.97 -4.68 -18.48
N MET A 32 -20.70 -4.37 -18.19
CA MET A 32 -20.16 -3.01 -18.30
C MET A 32 -20.22 -2.52 -19.75
N GLY A 33 -19.66 -3.24 -20.71
CA GLY A 33 -19.62 -2.81 -22.12
C GLY A 33 -21.00 -2.59 -22.74
N ASN A 34 -21.98 -3.42 -22.39
CA ASN A 34 -23.37 -3.22 -22.82
C ASN A 34 -23.99 -1.95 -22.23
N ALA A 35 -23.66 -1.60 -20.99
CA ALA A 35 -24.18 -0.41 -20.33
C ALA A 35 -23.60 0.89 -20.91
N SER A 36 -22.32 0.89 -21.31
CA SER A 36 -21.66 2.03 -21.98
C SER A 36 -21.82 2.06 -23.49
N ARG A 37 -22.34 0.99 -24.11
CA ARG A 37 -22.41 0.82 -25.58
C ARG A 37 -21.02 0.86 -26.24
N ALA A 38 -20.00 0.34 -25.56
CA ALA A 38 -18.63 0.28 -26.05
C ALA A 38 -18.46 -0.90 -27.05
N LEU A 39 -18.95 -0.72 -28.28
CA LEU A 39 -19.00 -1.79 -29.29
C LEU A 39 -17.63 -2.39 -29.65
N GLU A 40 -16.60 -1.55 -29.72
CA GLU A 40 -15.23 -1.99 -30.04
C GLU A 40 -14.67 -2.87 -28.91
N LEU A 41 -14.82 -2.44 -27.66
CA LEU A 41 -14.38 -3.18 -26.47
C LEU A 41 -15.11 -4.52 -26.30
N LEU A 42 -16.40 -4.59 -26.64
CA LEU A 42 -17.16 -5.85 -26.59
C LEU A 42 -16.66 -6.89 -27.61
N SER A 43 -16.16 -6.44 -28.77
CA SER A 43 -15.60 -7.34 -29.79
C SER A 43 -14.25 -7.92 -29.36
N GLU A 44 -13.43 -7.13 -28.67
CA GLU A 44 -12.17 -7.60 -28.07
C GLU A 44 -12.46 -8.69 -27.02
N LEU A 45 -13.46 -8.48 -26.15
CA LEU A 45 -13.88 -9.45 -25.13
C LEU A 45 -14.38 -10.78 -25.72
N ASP A 46 -15.08 -10.73 -26.85
CA ASP A 46 -15.64 -11.93 -27.48
C ASP A 46 -14.59 -12.92 -27.93
N THR A 47 -13.47 -12.41 -28.46
CA THR A 47 -12.36 -13.22 -28.96
C THR A 47 -11.65 -13.95 -27.81
N LEU A 48 -11.52 -13.27 -26.67
CA LEU A 48 -10.84 -13.79 -25.48
C LEU A 48 -11.62 -14.94 -24.82
N GLU A 49 -12.93 -14.79 -24.64
CA GLU A 49 -13.79 -15.81 -24.03
C GLU A 49 -13.84 -17.12 -24.83
N GLN A 50 -13.84 -17.03 -26.16
CA GLN A 50 -13.87 -18.19 -27.03
C GLN A 50 -12.64 -19.09 -26.85
N ARG A 51 -11.46 -18.47 -26.73
CA ARG A 51 -10.19 -19.18 -26.54
C ARG A 51 -10.21 -20.02 -25.25
N TYR A 52 -10.67 -19.43 -24.14
CA TYR A 52 -10.72 -20.09 -22.84
C TYR A 52 -11.70 -21.28 -22.77
N PHE A 53 -12.91 -21.11 -23.32
CA PHE A 53 -13.95 -22.14 -23.25
C PHE A 53 -13.55 -23.50 -23.84
N TYR A 54 -12.88 -23.50 -25.00
CA TYR A 54 -12.50 -24.74 -25.68
C TYR A 54 -11.41 -25.51 -24.93
N MET A 55 -10.56 -24.82 -24.17
CA MET A 55 -9.55 -25.45 -23.32
C MET A 55 -10.22 -26.25 -22.19
N LEU A 56 -11.18 -25.65 -21.47
CA LEU A 56 -11.86 -26.31 -20.35
C LEU A 56 -12.62 -27.57 -20.74
N ARG A 57 -13.28 -27.53 -21.90
CA ARG A 57 -14.01 -28.70 -22.42
C ARG A 57 -13.08 -29.90 -22.59
N PHE A 58 -11.88 -29.69 -23.11
CA PHE A 58 -10.90 -30.74 -23.33
C PHE A 58 -10.47 -31.43 -22.01
N ILE A 59 -10.29 -30.65 -20.94
CA ILE A 59 -9.89 -31.15 -19.61
C ILE A 59 -10.99 -31.99 -18.95
N SER A 60 -12.25 -31.54 -19.03
CA SER A 60 -13.38 -32.24 -18.40
C SER A 60 -13.63 -33.66 -18.92
N GLU A 61 -13.14 -33.97 -20.12
CA GLU A 61 -13.22 -35.28 -20.76
C GLU A 61 -12.09 -36.22 -20.28
N GLY A 62 -11.25 -35.77 -19.34
CA GLY A 62 -10.13 -36.52 -18.77
C GLY A 62 -8.82 -36.39 -19.56
N ASN A 63 -8.75 -35.46 -20.53
CA ASN A 63 -7.54 -35.19 -21.30
C ASN A 63 -6.61 -34.19 -20.59
N THR A 64 -5.31 -34.23 -20.91
CA THR A 64 -4.29 -33.33 -20.35
C THR A 64 -3.89 -32.25 -21.36
N VAL A 65 -3.78 -30.99 -20.91
CA VAL A 65 -3.32 -29.84 -21.71
C VAL A 65 -1.84 -29.55 -21.40
N PRO A 66 -0.93 -29.59 -22.39
CA PRO A 66 0.47 -29.22 -22.16
C PRO A 66 0.63 -27.71 -21.88
N ASN A 67 1.47 -27.33 -20.91
CA ASN A 67 1.79 -25.93 -20.55
C ASN A 67 0.56 -25.05 -20.30
N ILE A 68 -0.41 -25.58 -19.57
CA ILE A 68 -1.68 -24.91 -19.27
C ILE A 68 -1.49 -23.60 -18.47
N ASP A 69 -0.43 -23.50 -17.67
CA ASP A 69 -0.04 -22.33 -16.89
C ASP A 69 0.18 -21.07 -17.76
N THR A 70 1.07 -21.14 -18.75
CA THR A 70 1.42 -20.00 -19.62
C THR A 70 0.20 -19.48 -20.41
N GLU A 71 -0.71 -20.38 -20.77
CA GLU A 71 -1.92 -20.02 -21.50
C GLU A 71 -2.90 -19.22 -20.62
N LEU A 72 -3.00 -19.55 -19.34
CA LEU A 72 -3.85 -18.84 -18.37
C LEU A 72 -3.37 -17.40 -18.13
N ASP A 73 -2.06 -17.17 -18.02
CA ASP A 73 -1.48 -15.84 -17.76
C ASP A 73 -1.77 -14.84 -18.89
N ASN A 74 -1.55 -15.26 -20.14
CA ASN A 74 -1.80 -14.41 -21.32
C ASN A 74 -3.27 -13.98 -21.43
N ILE A 75 -4.20 -14.87 -21.04
CA ILE A 75 -5.64 -14.56 -21.03
C ILE A 75 -5.94 -13.54 -19.94
N GLY A 76 -5.29 -13.64 -18.78
CA GLY A 76 -5.45 -12.71 -17.66
C GLY A 76 -5.07 -11.27 -18.00
N GLN A 77 -3.87 -11.06 -18.54
CA GLN A 77 -3.37 -9.72 -18.88
C GLN A 77 -4.28 -8.98 -19.88
N SER A 78 -4.71 -9.67 -20.94
CA SER A 78 -5.62 -9.08 -21.94
C SER A 78 -7.00 -8.74 -21.36
N ALA A 79 -7.48 -9.52 -20.38
CA ALA A 79 -8.76 -9.27 -19.73
C ALA A 79 -8.70 -8.01 -18.83
N ASP A 80 -7.60 -7.80 -18.13
CA ASP A 80 -7.45 -6.71 -17.16
C ASP A 80 -7.42 -5.33 -17.84
N GLU A 81 -6.60 -5.15 -18.89
CA GLU A 81 -6.56 -3.88 -19.66
C GLU A 81 -7.93 -3.49 -20.23
N LEU A 82 -8.63 -4.49 -20.79
CA LEU A 82 -9.97 -4.31 -21.35
C LEU A 82 -10.99 -3.95 -20.26
N CYS A 83 -10.85 -4.52 -19.07
CA CYS A 83 -11.71 -4.25 -17.91
C CYS A 83 -11.62 -2.77 -17.49
N HIS A 84 -10.41 -2.22 -17.40
CA HIS A 84 -10.18 -0.80 -17.05
C HIS A 84 -10.85 0.17 -18.05
N ARG A 85 -10.65 -0.03 -19.35
CA ARG A 85 -11.24 0.81 -20.41
C ARG A 85 -12.77 0.79 -20.36
N LEU A 86 -13.35 -0.39 -20.17
CA LEU A 86 -14.79 -0.57 -20.01
C LEU A 86 -15.33 0.19 -18.79
N TYR A 87 -14.64 0.09 -17.65
CA TYR A 87 -15.02 0.76 -16.41
C TYR A 87 -15.03 2.28 -16.54
N ILE A 88 -13.98 2.87 -17.11
CA ILE A 88 -13.86 4.33 -17.31
C ILE A 88 -14.98 4.85 -18.21
N GLU A 89 -15.22 4.20 -19.35
CA GLU A 89 -16.29 4.59 -20.27
C GLU A 89 -17.68 4.51 -19.61
N CYS A 90 -17.93 3.49 -18.79
CA CYS A 90 -19.16 3.43 -18.00
C CYS A 90 -19.27 4.55 -16.96
N ARG A 91 -18.23 4.75 -16.14
CA ARG A 91 -18.25 5.75 -15.04
C ARG A 91 -18.37 7.18 -15.56
N ALA A 92 -17.78 7.46 -16.72
CA ALA A 92 -17.80 8.79 -17.33
C ALA A 92 -19.22 9.29 -17.69
N ILE A 93 -20.20 8.39 -17.84
CA ILE A 93 -21.58 8.73 -18.26
C ILE A 93 -22.27 9.68 -17.25
N ASP A 94 -22.23 9.36 -15.95
CA ASP A 94 -23.00 10.10 -14.94
C ASP A 94 -22.31 10.29 -13.57
N ASP A 95 -21.08 9.80 -13.36
CA ASP A 95 -20.43 9.93 -12.05
C ASP A 95 -19.97 11.36 -11.76
N ASN A 96 -20.50 11.98 -10.71
CA ASN A 96 -20.18 13.33 -10.27
C ASN A 96 -18.85 13.48 -9.52
N ALA A 97 -18.08 12.39 -9.35
CA ALA A 97 -16.72 12.49 -8.84
C ALA A 97 -15.89 13.42 -9.74
N LEU A 98 -14.92 14.12 -9.13
CA LEU A 98 -14.14 15.16 -9.81
C LEU A 98 -13.47 14.65 -11.09
N TYR A 99 -12.85 13.46 -11.04
CA TYR A 99 -12.19 12.83 -12.17
C TYR A 99 -13.11 12.69 -13.39
N PHE A 100 -14.27 12.04 -13.22
CA PHE A 100 -15.22 11.82 -14.32
C PHE A 100 -15.97 13.09 -14.74
N SER A 101 -16.19 14.02 -13.81
CA SER A 101 -16.72 15.35 -14.14
C SER A 101 -15.77 16.11 -15.05
N GLN A 102 -14.46 16.00 -14.80
CA GLN A 102 -13.44 16.63 -15.62
C GLN A 102 -13.32 15.96 -17.00
N ILE A 103 -13.44 14.63 -17.10
CA ILE A 103 -13.55 13.93 -18.39
C ILE A 103 -14.73 14.48 -19.20
N ARG A 104 -15.91 14.58 -18.59
CA ARG A 104 -17.09 15.13 -19.28
C ARG A 104 -16.91 16.59 -19.69
N TYR A 105 -16.32 17.41 -18.82
CA TYR A 105 -16.00 18.80 -19.11
C TYR A 105 -15.14 18.94 -20.37
N GLN A 106 -14.11 18.10 -20.49
CA GLN A 106 -13.24 18.08 -21.67
C GLN A 106 -13.94 17.55 -22.92
N LYS A 107 -14.78 16.52 -22.80
CA LYS A 107 -15.59 16.02 -23.93
C LYS A 107 -16.52 17.10 -24.52
N LEU A 108 -16.89 18.14 -23.75
CA LEU A 108 -17.68 19.28 -24.23
C LEU A 108 -16.86 20.36 -24.96
N ARG A 109 -15.53 20.32 -24.89
CA ARG A 109 -14.61 21.29 -25.48
C ARG A 109 -13.47 20.60 -26.23
N PRO A 110 -13.78 19.88 -27.31
CA PRO A 110 -12.76 19.16 -28.08
C PRO A 110 -11.68 20.10 -28.68
N GLU A 111 -11.97 21.39 -28.83
CA GLU A 111 -11.05 22.42 -29.29
C GLU A 111 -10.00 22.85 -28.25
N GLU A 112 -10.29 22.72 -26.95
CA GLU A 112 -9.34 23.00 -25.87
C GLU A 112 -8.39 21.81 -25.67
N THR A 113 -7.48 21.67 -26.63
CA THR A 113 -6.39 20.68 -26.58
C THR A 113 -5.30 21.10 -25.58
N LEU A 114 -4.44 20.15 -25.16
CA LEU A 114 -3.26 20.49 -24.37
C LEU A 114 -2.40 21.52 -25.12
N GLY A 115 -2.14 21.31 -26.42
CA GLY A 115 -1.34 22.23 -27.24
C GLY A 115 -1.88 23.66 -27.28
N SER A 116 -3.21 23.85 -27.36
CA SER A 116 -3.80 25.20 -27.31
C SER A 116 -3.63 25.87 -25.95
N LEU A 117 -3.84 25.13 -24.84
CA LEU A 117 -3.68 25.67 -23.49
C LEU A 117 -2.22 26.08 -23.22
N VAL A 118 -1.27 25.24 -23.67
CA VAL A 118 0.17 25.52 -23.56
C VAL A 118 0.56 26.76 -24.36
N SER A 119 0.05 26.91 -25.57
CA SER A 119 0.28 28.10 -26.39
C SER A 119 -0.22 29.38 -25.69
N ASP A 120 -1.42 29.35 -25.12
CA ASP A 120 -1.98 30.49 -24.40
C ASP A 120 -1.18 30.81 -23.14
N TYR A 121 -0.77 29.79 -22.39
CA TYR A 121 0.07 29.93 -21.20
C TYR A 121 1.41 30.60 -21.53
N LEU A 122 2.13 30.10 -22.54
CA LEU A 122 3.44 30.62 -22.92
C LEU A 122 3.34 32.07 -23.43
N SER A 123 2.27 32.41 -24.16
CA SER A 123 2.01 33.80 -24.59
C SER A 123 1.82 34.73 -23.39
N GLU A 124 1.04 34.35 -22.37
CA GLU A 124 0.84 35.17 -21.17
C GLU A 124 2.09 35.25 -20.29
N HIS A 125 2.84 34.15 -20.16
CA HIS A 125 4.10 34.11 -19.43
C HIS A 125 5.15 35.04 -20.04
N GLU A 126 5.32 35.01 -21.36
CA GLU A 126 6.29 35.88 -22.05
C GLU A 126 5.93 37.37 -21.91
N ARG A 127 4.63 37.70 -21.87
CA ARG A 127 4.17 39.07 -21.60
C ARG A 127 4.57 39.53 -20.20
N LEU A 128 4.32 38.70 -19.18
CA LEU A 128 4.68 38.99 -17.79
C LEU A 128 6.20 39.18 -17.63
N ARG A 129 7.00 38.43 -18.38
CA ARG A 129 8.47 38.49 -18.34
C ARG A 129 9.04 39.76 -19.00
N THR A 130 8.40 40.25 -20.06
CA THR A 130 8.95 41.30 -20.93
C THR A 130 8.41 42.70 -20.63
N ASP A 131 7.21 42.82 -20.06
CA ASP A 131 6.58 44.11 -19.77
C ASP A 131 6.74 44.49 -18.29
N ALA A 132 7.59 45.48 -18.02
CA ALA A 132 7.85 45.97 -16.67
C ALA A 132 6.60 46.50 -15.95
N ALA A 133 5.58 46.96 -16.68
CA ALA A 133 4.30 47.39 -16.11
C ALA A 133 3.41 46.22 -15.68
N SER A 134 3.70 45.00 -16.18
CA SER A 134 2.94 43.79 -15.90
C SER A 134 3.52 42.93 -14.77
N LEU A 135 4.76 43.19 -14.34
CA LEU A 135 5.43 42.45 -13.26
C LEU A 135 4.69 42.54 -11.90
N THR A 136 3.88 43.58 -11.69
CA THR A 136 3.04 43.76 -10.50
C THR A 136 1.55 43.69 -10.82
N ASP A 137 1.16 43.23 -12.02
CA ASP A 137 -0.25 43.10 -12.42
C ASP A 137 -0.84 41.77 -11.93
N SER A 138 -1.45 41.82 -10.74
CA SER A 138 -2.08 40.67 -10.10
C SER A 138 -3.16 40.01 -10.97
N ARG A 139 -3.80 40.73 -11.91
CA ARG A 139 -4.84 40.15 -12.79
C ARG A 139 -4.24 39.30 -13.91
N ARG A 140 -3.12 39.74 -14.48
CA ARG A 140 -2.41 38.94 -15.49
C ARG A 140 -1.74 37.73 -14.86
N GLN A 141 -1.16 37.92 -13.67
CA GLN A 141 -0.65 36.82 -12.85
C GLN A 141 -1.74 35.77 -12.59
N ALA A 142 -2.95 36.20 -12.18
CA ALA A 142 -4.10 35.31 -12.03
C ALA A 142 -4.54 34.61 -13.34
N THR A 143 -4.34 35.25 -14.50
CA THR A 143 -4.65 34.66 -15.81
C THR A 143 -3.68 33.53 -16.15
N ARG A 144 -2.38 33.73 -15.92
CA ARG A 144 -1.37 32.68 -16.10
C ARG A 144 -1.63 31.50 -15.15
N GLU A 145 -1.90 31.79 -13.88
CA GLU A 145 -2.22 30.77 -12.86
C GLU A 145 -3.46 29.95 -13.25
N ARG A 146 -4.51 30.59 -13.77
CA ARG A 146 -5.69 29.88 -14.30
C ARG A 146 -5.33 28.94 -15.46
N LEU A 147 -4.52 29.39 -16.41
CA LEU A 147 -4.07 28.55 -17.53
C LEU A 147 -3.23 27.36 -17.04
N ALA A 148 -2.37 27.56 -16.04
CA ALA A 148 -1.61 26.48 -15.41
C ALA A 148 -2.54 25.43 -14.76
N VAL A 149 -3.61 25.88 -14.09
CA VAL A 149 -4.66 25.01 -13.53
C VAL A 149 -5.44 24.28 -14.63
N ASP A 150 -5.74 24.93 -15.76
CA ASP A 150 -6.44 24.29 -16.88
C ASP A 150 -5.59 23.19 -17.52
N ILE A 151 -4.27 23.42 -17.66
CA ILE A 151 -3.29 22.40 -18.08
C ILE A 151 -3.26 21.24 -17.08
N PHE A 152 -3.16 21.52 -15.77
CA PHE A 152 -3.22 20.51 -14.71
C PHE A 152 -4.45 19.61 -14.86
N ASN A 153 -5.63 20.23 -14.99
CA ASN A 153 -6.88 19.48 -15.08
C ASN A 153 -7.02 18.69 -16.38
N ARG A 154 -6.33 19.10 -17.46
CA ARG A 154 -6.27 18.33 -18.72
C ARG A 154 -5.45 17.06 -18.54
N LEU A 155 -4.23 17.21 -18.03
CA LEU A 155 -3.27 16.14 -17.82
C LEU A 155 -3.75 15.09 -16.80
N TRP A 156 -4.41 15.54 -15.74
CA TRP A 156 -4.86 14.67 -14.64
C TRP A 156 -5.76 13.51 -15.10
N VAL A 157 -6.65 13.74 -16.07
CA VAL A 157 -7.69 12.76 -16.47
C VAL A 157 -7.48 12.13 -17.84
N GLU A 158 -6.37 12.43 -18.51
CA GLU A 158 -6.01 11.81 -19.79
C GLU A 158 -5.58 10.35 -19.56
N TYR A 159 -6.28 9.40 -20.18
CA TYR A 159 -5.94 7.98 -20.09
C TYR A 159 -6.37 7.21 -21.36
N PRO A 160 -5.48 6.38 -21.94
CA PRO A 160 -4.04 6.34 -21.66
C PRO A 160 -3.35 7.65 -22.09
N LEU A 161 -2.18 7.96 -21.55
CA LEU A 161 -1.42 9.15 -22.00
C LEU A 161 -0.88 8.91 -23.41
N ALA A 162 -1.34 9.72 -24.38
CA ALA A 162 -0.88 9.61 -25.76
C ALA A 162 0.60 10.01 -25.90
N GLU A 163 1.31 9.37 -26.83
CA GLU A 163 2.74 9.61 -27.08
C GLU A 163 3.02 11.08 -27.44
N GLU A 164 2.16 11.71 -28.26
CA GLU A 164 2.33 13.13 -28.60
C GLU A 164 2.12 14.06 -27.41
N THR A 165 1.17 13.74 -26.53
CA THR A 165 0.91 14.49 -25.30
C THR A 165 2.11 14.38 -24.35
N ALA A 166 2.65 13.16 -24.18
CA ALA A 166 3.80 12.90 -23.32
C ALA A 166 5.04 13.70 -23.78
N ALA A 167 5.33 13.70 -25.09
CA ALA A 167 6.46 14.44 -25.65
C ALA A 167 6.33 15.96 -25.47
N LEU A 168 5.13 16.52 -25.66
CA LEU A 168 4.89 17.95 -25.41
C LEU A 168 5.12 18.29 -23.93
N LEU A 169 4.58 17.48 -23.02
CA LEU A 169 4.72 17.72 -21.59
C LEU A 169 6.18 17.60 -21.13
N GLU A 170 6.93 16.62 -21.63
CA GLU A 170 8.36 16.47 -21.36
C GLU A 170 9.12 17.76 -21.71
N SER A 171 8.86 18.32 -22.90
CA SER A 171 9.50 19.56 -23.34
C SER A 171 9.23 20.74 -22.41
N MET A 172 8.01 20.84 -21.87
CA MET A 172 7.63 21.90 -20.93
C MET A 172 8.28 21.72 -19.56
N LEU A 173 8.38 20.49 -19.06
CA LEU A 173 8.98 20.20 -17.76
C LEU A 173 10.50 20.43 -17.77
N LEU A 174 11.16 20.27 -18.91
CA LEU A 174 12.59 20.52 -19.09
C LEU A 174 12.93 21.98 -19.44
N ASP A 175 11.94 22.81 -19.79
CA ASP A 175 12.14 24.22 -20.14
C ASP A 175 12.33 25.10 -18.89
N ASN A 176 13.52 25.68 -18.74
CA ASN A 176 13.85 26.55 -17.60
C ASN A 176 13.29 27.97 -17.71
N ASP A 177 12.77 28.37 -18.87
CA ASP A 177 12.05 29.64 -19.00
C ASP A 177 10.66 29.56 -18.34
N ILE A 178 10.11 28.35 -18.17
CA ILE A 178 8.86 28.13 -17.46
C ILE A 178 9.12 28.13 -15.93
N PRO A 179 8.33 28.88 -15.14
CA PRO A 179 8.46 28.90 -13.69
C PRO A 179 8.41 27.50 -13.08
N GLU A 180 9.35 27.21 -12.18
CA GLU A 180 9.49 25.88 -11.58
C GLU A 180 8.23 25.42 -10.84
N HIS A 181 7.54 26.32 -10.14
CA HIS A 181 6.30 25.98 -9.42
C HIS A 181 5.17 25.52 -10.36
N ASP A 182 5.09 26.06 -11.58
CA ASP A 182 4.11 25.65 -12.60
C ASP A 182 4.50 24.30 -13.22
N ARG A 183 5.81 24.06 -13.42
CA ARG A 183 6.31 22.74 -13.88
C ARG A 183 6.06 21.63 -12.85
N ILE A 184 6.31 21.92 -11.57
CA ILE A 184 6.01 20.98 -10.46
C ILE A 184 4.51 20.72 -10.36
N LEU A 185 3.67 21.73 -10.57
CA LEU A 185 2.21 21.57 -10.60
C LEU A 185 1.80 20.55 -11.68
N TRP A 186 2.30 20.68 -12.90
CA TRP A 186 1.96 19.76 -13.99
C TRP A 186 2.54 18.37 -13.80
N LEU A 187 3.74 18.25 -13.24
CA LEU A 187 4.29 16.95 -12.83
C LEU A 187 3.40 16.27 -11.76
N GLY A 188 2.85 17.06 -10.84
CA GLY A 188 1.82 16.63 -9.89
C GLY A 188 0.54 16.12 -10.56
N ALA A 189 0.10 16.75 -11.66
CA ALA A 189 -1.06 16.29 -12.43
C ALA A 189 -0.82 14.91 -13.06
N THR A 190 0.37 14.72 -13.66
CA THR A 190 0.78 13.45 -14.26
C THR A 190 0.80 12.33 -13.24
N GLY A 191 1.46 12.56 -12.10
CA GLY A 191 1.54 11.59 -11.03
C GLY A 191 0.18 11.29 -10.40
N LEU A 192 -0.63 12.30 -10.12
CA LEU A 192 -1.99 12.11 -9.61
C LEU A 192 -2.86 11.29 -10.56
N GLY A 193 -2.72 11.51 -11.87
CA GLY A 193 -3.40 10.72 -12.88
C GLY A 193 -2.96 9.25 -12.86
N ALA A 194 -1.66 9.00 -12.74
CA ALA A 194 -1.09 7.64 -12.68
C ALA A 194 -1.62 6.82 -11.49
N LEU A 195 -2.07 7.47 -10.42
CA LEU A 195 -2.72 6.79 -9.30
C LEU A 195 -4.11 6.25 -9.61
N PHE A 196 -4.86 6.91 -10.51
CA PHE A 196 -6.21 6.45 -10.88
C PHE A 196 -6.15 5.28 -11.84
N TYR A 197 -5.37 5.46 -12.91
CA TYR A 197 -5.19 4.48 -13.96
C TYR A 197 -3.73 4.55 -14.42
N PRO A 198 -2.89 3.62 -13.93
CA PRO A 198 -1.51 3.51 -14.36
C PRO A 198 -1.46 3.18 -15.86
N ASP A 199 -0.56 3.85 -16.59
CA ASP A 199 -0.30 3.57 -17.99
C ASP A 199 1.18 3.77 -18.30
N LYS A 200 1.65 3.04 -19.31
CA LYS A 200 3.05 3.05 -19.72
C LYS A 200 3.54 4.45 -20.12
N GLY A 201 2.71 5.26 -20.80
CA GLY A 201 3.11 6.59 -21.27
C GLY A 201 3.46 7.54 -20.13
N ARG A 202 2.68 7.50 -19.03
CA ARG A 202 3.00 8.27 -17.81
C ARG A 202 4.26 7.79 -17.12
N THR A 203 4.44 6.47 -17.00
CA THR A 203 5.63 5.88 -16.37
C THR A 203 6.89 6.27 -17.12
N ASP A 204 6.89 6.15 -18.46
CA ASP A 204 8.04 6.51 -19.31
C ASP A 204 8.38 8.00 -19.19
N LEU A 205 7.37 8.88 -19.19
CA LEU A 205 7.57 10.33 -18.97
C LEU A 205 8.19 10.63 -17.60
N LEU A 206 7.66 10.04 -16.53
CA LEU A 206 8.18 10.25 -15.18
C LEU A 206 9.62 9.75 -15.03
N LEU A 207 9.96 8.60 -15.63
CA LEU A 207 11.34 8.09 -15.68
C LEU A 207 12.27 9.06 -16.43
N GLY A 208 11.82 9.62 -17.55
CA GLY A 208 12.57 10.62 -18.32
C GLY A 208 12.87 11.89 -17.50
N ILE A 209 11.86 12.43 -16.80
CA ILE A 209 12.03 13.61 -15.94
C ILE A 209 12.89 13.30 -14.71
N HIS A 210 12.78 12.11 -14.14
CA HIS A 210 13.66 11.69 -13.04
C HIS A 210 15.13 11.69 -13.47
N ALA A 211 15.42 11.20 -14.67
CA ALA A 211 16.79 11.10 -15.19
C ALA A 211 17.40 12.44 -15.64
N GLN A 212 16.59 13.37 -16.18
CA GLN A 212 17.10 14.57 -16.87
C GLN A 212 16.65 15.90 -16.25
N GLY A 213 15.64 15.89 -15.38
CA GLY A 213 15.06 17.09 -14.79
C GLY A 213 15.97 17.78 -13.76
N ALA A 214 15.63 19.01 -13.40
CA ALA A 214 16.25 19.71 -12.27
C ALA A 214 16.03 18.95 -10.95
N GLU A 215 16.86 19.20 -9.93
CA GLU A 215 16.87 18.42 -8.67
C GLU A 215 15.47 18.23 -8.06
N ASN A 216 14.67 19.31 -8.00
CA ASN A 216 13.29 19.29 -7.50
C ASN A 216 12.37 18.40 -8.34
N LEU A 217 12.32 18.63 -9.66
CA LEU A 217 11.47 17.85 -10.56
C LEU A 217 11.87 16.38 -10.58
N SER A 218 13.17 16.10 -10.57
CA SER A 218 13.70 14.74 -10.55
C SER A 218 13.28 14.00 -9.28
N ALA A 219 13.36 14.64 -8.11
CA ALA A 219 12.96 14.03 -6.84
C ALA A 219 11.44 13.80 -6.79
N ILE A 220 10.66 14.77 -7.28
CA ILE A 220 9.20 14.68 -7.34
C ILE A 220 8.73 13.60 -8.31
N ALA A 221 9.41 13.43 -9.44
CA ALA A 221 9.13 12.36 -10.39
C ALA A 221 9.37 10.98 -9.76
N ALA A 222 10.46 10.80 -8.98
CA ALA A 222 10.70 9.56 -8.24
C ALA A 222 9.60 9.25 -7.22
N ILE A 223 9.12 10.26 -6.47
CA ILE A 223 7.99 10.08 -5.54
C ILE A 223 6.75 9.59 -6.28
N TRP A 224 6.43 10.19 -7.43
CA TRP A 224 5.28 9.78 -8.23
C TRP A 224 5.42 8.40 -8.85
N LEU A 225 6.63 8.00 -9.27
CA LEU A 225 6.90 6.63 -9.75
C LEU A 225 6.64 5.60 -8.65
N VAL A 226 7.15 5.83 -7.44
CA VAL A 226 6.91 4.95 -6.29
C VAL A 226 5.42 4.84 -5.99
N LEU A 227 4.71 5.98 -5.88
CA LEU A 227 3.28 5.98 -5.59
C LEU A 227 2.43 5.36 -6.71
N ALA A 228 2.82 5.55 -7.98
CA ALA A 228 2.16 4.95 -9.13
C ALA A 228 2.37 3.43 -9.17
N GLY A 229 3.58 2.95 -8.87
CA GLY A 229 3.85 1.52 -8.71
C GLY A 229 3.01 0.91 -7.59
N GLU A 230 2.87 1.62 -6.46
CA GLU A 230 2.00 1.21 -5.35
C GLU A 230 0.52 1.14 -5.70
N ALA A 231 0.05 2.02 -6.59
CA ALA A 231 -1.32 2.00 -7.09
C ALA A 231 -1.52 0.85 -8.10
N ALA A 232 -0.56 0.66 -9.01
CA ALA A 232 -0.58 -0.35 -10.06
C ALA A 232 -0.62 -1.79 -9.53
N SER A 233 0.10 -2.08 -8.45
CA SER A 233 0.09 -3.42 -7.86
C SER A 233 -1.29 -3.79 -7.29
N ARG A 234 -2.01 -2.82 -6.73
CA ARG A 234 -3.39 -3.02 -6.24
C ARG A 234 -4.34 -3.27 -7.39
N THR A 235 -3.99 -2.73 -8.56
CA THR A 235 -4.67 -3.00 -9.80
C THR A 235 -4.09 -4.14 -10.61
N ASN A 236 -3.24 -5.01 -10.02
CA ASN A 236 -2.63 -6.19 -10.67
C ASN A 236 -2.15 -5.96 -12.11
N THR A 237 -1.83 -4.70 -12.44
CA THR A 237 -1.29 -4.30 -13.72
C THR A 237 0.22 -4.54 -13.63
N GLU A 238 0.77 -5.41 -14.48
CA GLU A 238 2.22 -5.75 -14.56
C GLU A 238 3.10 -4.57 -15.03
N LEU A 239 2.89 -3.37 -14.49
CA LEU A 239 3.89 -2.31 -14.50
C LEU A 239 4.89 -2.66 -13.40
N THR A 240 5.85 -3.50 -13.78
CA THR A 240 6.95 -4.05 -12.98
C THR A 240 7.57 -3.02 -12.04
N SER A 241 7.21 -3.09 -10.76
CA SER A 241 7.71 -2.23 -9.69
C SER A 241 9.25 -2.25 -9.60
N ASP A 242 9.87 -3.41 -9.83
CA ASP A 242 11.33 -3.58 -9.70
C ASP A 242 12.12 -2.80 -10.76
N HIS A 243 11.72 -2.82 -12.04
CA HIS A 243 12.43 -2.04 -13.07
C HIS A 243 12.34 -0.53 -12.84
N THR A 244 11.22 -0.05 -12.29
CA THR A 244 11.10 1.37 -11.93
C THR A 244 11.98 1.72 -10.72
N ALA A 245 12.06 0.83 -9.73
CA ALA A 245 12.92 1.01 -8.57
C ALA A 245 14.41 1.00 -8.94
N GLU A 246 14.84 0.05 -9.78
CA GLU A 246 16.19 0.00 -10.33
C GLU A 246 16.55 1.28 -11.10
N ALA A 247 15.65 1.78 -11.94
CA ALA A 247 15.90 3.00 -12.70
C ALA A 247 16.04 4.25 -11.80
N ILE A 248 15.25 4.32 -10.71
CA ILE A 248 15.38 5.38 -9.70
C ILE A 248 16.75 5.28 -9.01
N ASP A 249 17.12 4.10 -8.51
CA ASP A 249 18.37 3.91 -7.75
C ASP A 249 19.62 4.16 -8.61
N LEU A 250 19.62 3.72 -9.88
CA LEU A 250 20.72 3.96 -10.82
C LEU A 250 20.96 5.46 -11.07
N SER A 251 19.89 6.25 -11.08
CA SER A 251 19.96 7.70 -11.32
C SER A 251 20.31 8.46 -10.03
N GLN A 252 19.66 8.12 -8.92
CA GLN A 252 19.77 8.78 -7.62
C GLN A 252 19.62 7.75 -6.47
N PRO A 253 20.72 7.15 -5.99
CA PRO A 253 20.64 6.00 -5.09
C PRO A 253 19.79 6.25 -3.84
N ASN A 254 20.02 7.38 -3.14
CA ASN A 254 19.39 7.61 -1.84
C ASN A 254 17.87 7.88 -1.90
N ASP A 255 17.32 8.19 -3.08
CA ASP A 255 15.92 8.62 -3.19
C ASP A 255 14.95 7.56 -2.74
N LEU A 256 15.19 6.31 -3.12
CA LEU A 256 14.27 5.22 -2.87
C LEU A 256 14.09 5.01 -1.36
N ALA A 257 15.19 4.95 -0.61
CA ALA A 257 15.18 4.78 0.84
C ALA A 257 14.52 5.98 1.54
N ASP A 258 14.82 7.20 1.10
CA ASP A 258 14.24 8.42 1.68
C ASP A 258 12.73 8.54 1.40
N ILE A 259 12.28 8.15 0.20
CA ILE A 259 10.85 8.14 -0.18
C ILE A 259 10.10 7.14 0.70
N TYR A 260 10.52 5.88 0.78
CA TYR A 260 9.82 4.87 1.59
C TYR A 260 9.81 5.22 3.07
N LEU A 261 10.92 5.76 3.60
CA LEU A 261 10.97 6.21 4.98
C LEU A 261 9.94 7.32 5.26
N GLU A 262 9.82 8.31 4.38
CA GLU A 262 8.83 9.37 4.54
C GLU A 262 7.39 8.89 4.30
N LEU A 263 7.16 7.93 3.41
CA LEU A 263 5.84 7.31 3.21
C LEU A 263 5.39 6.55 4.47
N TYR A 264 6.26 5.74 5.08
CA TYR A 264 5.95 5.06 6.34
C TYR A 264 5.79 6.05 7.51
N ARG A 265 6.56 7.15 7.54
CA ARG A 265 6.34 8.23 8.52
C ARG A 265 4.96 8.88 8.33
N ALA A 266 4.58 9.17 7.09
CA ALA A 266 3.28 9.73 6.77
C ALA A 266 2.15 8.83 7.27
N ASN A 267 2.24 7.51 7.10
CA ASN A 267 1.25 6.55 7.63
C ASN A 267 1.12 6.60 9.17
N GLY A 268 2.21 6.83 9.89
CA GLY A 268 2.21 6.97 11.36
C GLY A 268 1.68 8.31 11.87
N THR A 269 1.46 9.29 10.98
CA THR A 269 1.14 10.68 11.37
C THR A 269 -0.19 10.80 12.10
N GLU A 270 -1.19 9.96 11.83
CA GLU A 270 -2.47 10.02 12.55
C GLU A 270 -2.34 9.67 14.03
N ALA A 271 -1.59 8.61 14.35
CA ALA A 271 -1.34 8.21 15.74
C ALA A 271 -0.57 9.30 16.49
N MET A 272 0.48 9.85 15.86
CA MET A 272 1.24 10.97 16.43
C MET A 272 0.38 12.23 16.59
N SER A 273 -0.44 12.57 15.60
CA SER A 273 -1.33 13.75 15.68
C SER A 273 -2.33 13.62 16.84
N SER A 274 -2.83 12.41 17.11
CA SER A 274 -3.70 12.13 18.26
C SER A 274 -2.99 12.38 19.58
N ASP A 275 -1.76 11.88 19.74
CA ASP A 275 -0.96 12.08 20.95
C ASP A 275 -0.55 13.56 21.13
N MET A 276 -0.22 14.23 20.02
CA MET A 276 0.08 15.66 19.99
C MET A 276 -1.10 16.50 20.51
N ARG A 277 -2.32 16.21 20.03
CA ARG A 277 -3.55 16.93 20.40
C ARG A 277 -3.98 16.65 21.84
N ASN A 278 -3.90 15.39 22.26
CA ASN A 278 -4.52 14.94 23.52
C ASN A 278 -3.55 14.95 24.71
N THR A 279 -2.24 14.89 24.46
CA THR A 279 -1.22 14.74 25.51
C THR A 279 -0.20 15.88 25.47
N ILE A 280 0.54 16.01 24.36
CA ILE A 280 1.76 16.83 24.30
C ILE A 280 1.44 18.33 24.29
N MET A 281 0.61 18.81 23.37
CA MET A 281 0.27 20.24 23.26
C MET A 281 -0.45 20.77 24.51
N PRO A 282 -1.45 20.08 25.09
CA PRO A 282 -2.04 20.50 26.36
C PRO A 282 -1.02 20.62 27.48
N GLY A 283 -0.09 19.66 27.61
CA GLY A 283 0.98 19.69 28.59
C GLY A 283 1.94 20.88 28.40
N MET A 284 2.35 21.14 27.16
CA MET A 284 3.19 22.30 26.82
C MET A 284 2.49 23.63 27.09
N MET A 285 1.21 23.76 26.73
CA MET A 285 0.42 24.97 27.01
C MET A 285 0.24 25.21 28.51
N ASP A 286 0.01 24.15 29.28
CA ASP A 286 -0.09 24.23 30.73
C ASP A 286 1.23 24.70 31.36
N MET A 287 2.35 24.14 30.91
CA MET A 287 3.67 24.60 31.33
C MET A 287 3.92 26.06 30.95
N GLY A 288 3.64 26.46 29.71
CA GLY A 288 3.84 27.83 29.24
C GLY A 288 3.08 28.85 30.09
N ARG A 289 1.84 28.52 30.50
CA ARG A 289 1.06 29.34 31.44
C ARG A 289 1.74 29.43 32.81
N LYS A 290 2.16 28.29 33.38
CA LYS A 290 2.87 28.26 34.67
C LYS A 290 4.18 29.06 34.65
N LEU A 291 4.94 28.99 33.54
CA LEU A 291 6.17 29.76 33.32
C LEU A 291 5.89 31.27 33.22
N ALA A 292 4.82 31.67 32.52
CA ALA A 292 4.42 33.07 32.44
C ALA A 292 4.08 33.65 33.83
N ASP A 293 3.42 32.87 34.70
CA ASP A 293 3.09 33.23 36.09
C ASP A 293 4.32 33.28 37.03
N GLN A 294 5.47 32.82 36.54
CA GLN A 294 6.73 32.69 37.25
C GLN A 294 7.80 33.69 36.77
N LEU A 295 7.53 34.50 35.75
CA LEU A 295 8.44 35.52 35.24
C LEU A 295 8.91 36.46 36.37
N GLY A 296 10.21 36.40 36.69
CA GLY A 296 10.86 37.19 37.76
C GLY A 296 11.02 36.48 39.12
N LYS A 297 10.69 35.18 39.23
CA LYS A 297 10.90 34.35 40.43
C LYS A 297 12.19 33.52 40.36
N ASP A 298 12.60 32.96 41.49
CA ASP A 298 13.84 32.20 41.64
C ASP A 298 13.80 30.83 40.92
N PRO A 299 14.90 30.37 40.27
CA PRO A 299 14.92 29.15 39.45
C PRO A 299 14.44 27.86 40.13
N GLU A 300 14.63 27.72 41.45
CA GLU A 300 14.15 26.54 42.19
C GLU A 300 12.62 26.47 42.24
N SER A 301 11.94 27.63 42.33
CA SER A 301 10.47 27.71 42.32
C SER A 301 9.87 27.38 40.94
N ILE A 302 10.63 27.67 39.88
CA ILE A 302 10.26 27.36 38.50
C ILE A 302 10.30 25.84 38.29
N ALA A 303 11.38 25.18 38.75
CA ALA A 303 11.57 23.74 38.58
C ALA A 303 10.52 22.90 39.33
N GLU A 304 10.12 23.32 40.54
CA GLU A 304 9.14 22.60 41.37
C GLU A 304 7.70 22.67 40.79
N GLN A 305 7.36 23.74 40.07
CA GLN A 305 6.00 23.94 39.51
C GLN A 305 5.80 23.37 38.11
N ILE A 306 6.87 23.24 37.31
CA ILE A 306 6.79 22.63 35.98
C ILE A 306 6.30 21.17 36.09
N GLY A 307 6.75 20.44 37.12
CA GLY A 307 6.34 19.07 37.39
C GLY A 307 6.83 18.06 36.34
N VAL A 308 6.73 16.76 36.63
CA VAL A 308 7.18 15.67 35.73
C VAL A 308 6.40 15.69 34.42
N ASP A 309 5.08 15.89 34.48
CA ASP A 309 4.19 15.87 33.31
C ASP A 309 4.52 16.95 32.26
N GLY A 310 4.97 18.13 32.71
CA GLY A 310 5.38 19.20 31.80
C GLY A 310 6.69 18.85 31.07
N PHE A 311 7.68 18.33 31.80
CA PHE A 311 8.93 17.87 31.20
C PHE A 311 8.70 16.73 30.21
N ASP A 312 7.81 15.79 30.55
CA ASP A 312 7.43 14.69 29.66
C ASP A 312 6.77 15.20 28.37
N ALA A 313 5.95 16.25 28.42
CA ALA A 313 5.38 16.87 27.23
C ALA A 313 6.45 17.53 26.33
N ILE A 314 7.38 18.30 26.89
CA ILE A 314 8.48 18.88 26.10
C ILE A 314 9.36 17.79 25.49
N LYS A 315 9.67 16.77 26.29
CA LYS A 315 10.47 15.63 25.85
C LYS A 315 9.76 14.90 24.72
N GLY A 316 8.47 14.60 24.85
CA GLY A 316 7.67 13.97 23.78
C GLY A 316 7.62 14.81 22.51
N PHE A 317 7.47 16.13 22.62
CA PHE A 317 7.53 17.05 21.46
C PHE A 317 8.90 17.02 20.78
N MET A 318 9.99 17.13 21.56
CA MET A 318 11.35 17.09 21.05
C MET A 318 11.70 15.73 20.43
N GLU A 319 11.24 14.63 21.04
CA GLU A 319 11.40 13.27 20.51
C GLU A 319 10.65 13.11 19.19
N ALA A 320 9.39 13.58 19.10
CA ALA A 320 8.63 13.56 17.86
C ALA A 320 9.33 14.35 16.74
N GLN A 321 9.84 15.55 17.03
CA GLN A 321 10.61 16.33 16.06
C GLN A 321 11.93 15.66 15.66
N ALA A 322 12.67 15.11 16.63
CA ALA A 322 13.93 14.40 16.38
C ALA A 322 13.72 13.17 15.49
N ASN A 323 12.61 12.45 15.70
CA ASN A 323 12.21 11.29 14.90
C ASN A 323 11.75 11.67 13.47
N GLY A 324 11.52 12.97 13.23
CA GLY A 324 11.03 13.49 11.96
C GLY A 324 9.52 13.38 11.80
N ASP A 325 8.76 13.25 12.88
CA ASP A 325 7.31 13.18 12.84
C ASP A 325 6.70 14.54 12.43
N ASP A 326 5.56 14.50 11.72
CA ASP A 326 4.86 15.72 11.31
C ASP A 326 3.97 16.26 12.44
N VAL A 327 4.56 17.10 13.29
CA VAL A 327 3.90 17.67 14.47
C VAL A 327 2.90 18.79 14.14
N TYR A 328 2.91 19.32 12.91
CA TYR A 328 2.12 20.50 12.54
C TYR A 328 0.84 20.17 11.75
N MET A 329 0.77 18.96 11.17
CA MET A 329 -0.34 18.46 10.36
C MET A 329 -1.73 18.85 10.91
N ASP A 330 -1.96 18.61 12.20
CA ASP A 330 -3.25 18.85 12.82
C ASP A 330 -3.44 20.31 13.29
N THR A 331 -2.40 20.90 13.86
CA THR A 331 -2.45 22.28 14.40
C THR A 331 -2.78 23.33 13.33
N LEU A 332 -2.30 23.13 12.10
CA LEU A 332 -2.56 24.01 10.96
C LEU A 332 -3.65 23.46 10.02
N GLY A 333 -4.03 22.19 10.17
CA GLY A 333 -4.99 21.52 9.29
C GLY A 333 -6.38 22.18 9.29
N HIS A 334 -6.79 22.79 10.40
CA HIS A 334 -8.07 23.52 10.50
C HIS A 334 -8.13 24.79 9.63
N MET A 335 -6.98 25.30 9.17
CA MET A 335 -6.90 26.52 8.36
C MET A 335 -7.19 26.30 6.87
N ARG A 336 -7.61 25.09 6.45
CA ARG A 336 -7.89 24.74 5.04
C ARG A 336 -9.29 25.11 4.53
N GLN A 337 -9.90 26.12 5.13
CA GLN A 337 -11.27 26.57 4.78
C GLN A 337 -11.30 27.60 3.64
N PHE A 338 -10.14 28.12 3.22
CA PHE A 338 -10.06 29.13 2.16
C PHE A 338 -10.47 28.58 0.80
N PRO A 339 -11.13 29.39 -0.06
CA PRO A 339 -11.47 29.00 -1.43
C PRO A 339 -10.29 28.48 -2.24
N PHE A 340 -9.08 28.98 -1.96
CA PHE A 340 -7.83 28.48 -2.52
C PHE A 340 -7.71 26.95 -2.45
N PHE A 341 -8.08 26.33 -1.32
CA PHE A 341 -7.99 24.88 -1.11
C PHE A 341 -9.17 24.08 -1.68
N HIS A 342 -10.15 24.74 -2.33
CA HIS A 342 -11.24 24.05 -3.02
C HIS A 342 -10.82 23.48 -4.38
N ASN A 343 -9.75 24.00 -4.96
CA ASN A 343 -9.18 23.55 -6.22
C ASN A 343 -8.13 22.45 -5.96
N VAL A 344 -8.23 21.34 -6.69
CA VAL A 344 -7.28 20.21 -6.57
C VAL A 344 -5.86 20.65 -6.90
N ALA A 345 -5.69 21.42 -7.98
CA ALA A 345 -4.39 21.89 -8.46
C ALA A 345 -3.58 22.62 -7.37
N ASN A 346 -4.24 23.44 -6.57
CA ASN A 346 -3.59 24.28 -5.55
C ASN A 346 -2.96 23.48 -4.40
N TRP A 347 -3.28 22.20 -4.24
CA TRP A 347 -2.63 21.33 -3.25
C TRP A 347 -1.27 20.80 -3.73
N PHE A 348 -1.01 20.86 -5.04
CA PHE A 348 0.24 20.43 -5.68
C PHE A 348 1.14 21.60 -6.05
N LEU A 349 0.72 22.84 -5.72
CA LEU A 349 1.45 24.06 -6.03
C LEU A 349 2.51 24.33 -4.94
N PRO A 350 3.81 24.39 -5.29
CA PRO A 350 4.85 24.84 -4.37
C PRO A 350 4.58 26.27 -3.90
N PHE A 351 4.95 26.58 -2.66
CA PHE A 351 4.72 27.92 -2.14
C PHE A 351 5.60 28.94 -2.87
N HIS A 352 4.97 30.01 -3.34
CA HIS A 352 5.68 31.19 -3.85
C HIS A 352 4.94 32.46 -3.44
N THR A 353 5.71 33.50 -3.07
CA THR A 353 5.18 34.76 -2.56
C THR A 353 4.43 35.59 -3.60
N SER A 354 4.69 35.35 -4.89
CA SER A 354 4.12 36.08 -6.03
C SER A 354 2.73 35.60 -6.47
N HIS A 355 2.12 34.65 -5.75
CA HIS A 355 0.80 34.12 -6.11
C HIS A 355 -0.28 35.21 -6.02
N SER A 356 -1.17 35.29 -7.01
CA SER A 356 -2.15 36.39 -7.09
C SER A 356 -3.08 36.51 -5.88
N GLU A 357 -3.53 35.36 -5.33
CA GLU A 357 -4.35 35.30 -4.10
C GLU A 357 -3.63 35.82 -2.84
N LEU A 358 -2.31 35.99 -2.87
CA LEU A 358 -1.52 36.51 -1.75
C LEU A 358 -1.17 38.00 -1.90
N ALA A 359 -1.48 38.63 -3.03
CA ALA A 359 -1.02 39.98 -3.35
C ALA A 359 -1.38 41.02 -2.26
N ASP A 360 -2.61 40.96 -1.72
CA ASP A 360 -3.09 41.89 -0.69
C ASP A 360 -2.29 41.84 0.63
N VAL A 361 -1.59 40.73 0.89
CA VAL A 361 -0.81 40.49 2.12
C VAL A 361 0.69 40.63 1.89
N THR A 362 1.14 40.32 0.67
CA THR A 362 2.56 40.23 0.33
C THR A 362 3.14 41.53 -0.22
N ASP A 363 2.31 42.56 -0.40
CA ASP A 363 2.74 43.90 -0.78
C ASP A 363 3.32 44.72 0.39
N GLY A 364 4.27 45.60 0.09
CA GLY A 364 4.82 46.57 1.05
C GLY A 364 5.54 45.92 2.24
N GLU A 365 5.13 46.27 3.46
CA GLU A 365 5.71 45.72 4.70
C GLU A 365 5.43 44.21 4.88
N GLY A 366 4.41 43.68 4.19
CA GLY A 366 4.05 42.26 4.28
C GLY A 366 4.96 41.32 3.48
N ALA A 367 5.72 41.86 2.51
CA ALA A 367 6.70 41.09 1.74
C ALA A 367 7.74 40.40 2.64
N ALA A 368 8.24 41.12 3.65
CA ALA A 368 9.24 40.61 4.58
C ALA A 368 8.73 39.44 5.43
N ILE A 369 7.45 39.45 5.81
CA ILE A 369 6.82 38.32 6.53
C ILE A 369 6.64 37.13 5.60
N ALA A 370 6.18 37.36 4.37
CA ALA A 370 6.01 36.30 3.40
C ALA A 370 7.35 35.60 3.10
N GLU A 371 8.44 36.37 2.97
CA GLU A 371 9.79 35.85 2.83
C GLU A 371 10.28 35.11 4.09
N ALA A 372 9.91 35.59 5.29
CA ALA A 372 10.23 34.90 6.53
C ALA A 372 9.55 33.53 6.61
N ILE A 373 8.27 33.46 6.28
CA ILE A 373 7.48 32.21 6.24
C ILE A 373 8.04 31.27 5.18
N ASP A 374 8.44 31.79 4.02
CA ASP A 374 9.03 30.97 2.98
C ASP A 374 10.31 30.25 3.46
N ARG A 375 11.13 30.94 4.24
CA ARG A 375 12.38 30.40 4.78
C ARG A 375 12.19 29.39 5.93
N MET A 376 10.97 29.17 6.41
CA MET A 376 10.66 28.22 7.49
C MET A 376 10.57 26.77 6.96
N PRO A 377 11.54 25.88 7.30
CA PRO A 377 11.60 24.51 6.78
C PRO A 377 10.63 23.56 7.48
N MET A 378 10.01 23.98 8.60
CA MET A 378 9.06 23.14 9.34
C MET A 378 7.67 23.09 8.70
N PHE A 379 7.33 24.05 7.84
CA PHE A 379 6.01 24.15 7.22
C PHE A 379 6.03 23.65 5.80
N CYS A 380 5.01 22.86 5.46
CA CYS A 380 4.79 22.45 4.09
C CYS A 380 4.19 23.60 3.26
N ASP A 381 4.23 23.50 1.94
CA ASP A 381 3.77 24.58 1.04
C ASP A 381 2.31 24.98 1.31
N SER A 382 1.43 23.99 1.49
CA SER A 382 0.03 24.27 1.83
C SER A 382 -0.15 24.91 3.22
N ASP A 383 0.77 24.69 4.16
CA ASP A 383 0.76 25.37 5.47
C ASP A 383 1.14 26.84 5.32
N LYS A 384 2.18 27.12 4.50
CA LYS A 384 2.62 28.48 4.20
C LYS A 384 1.51 29.30 3.54
N TYR A 385 0.80 28.74 2.54
CA TYR A 385 -0.37 29.37 1.94
C TYR A 385 -1.46 29.66 2.97
N ALA A 386 -1.83 28.65 3.79
CA ALA A 386 -2.88 28.81 4.80
C ALA A 386 -2.53 29.89 5.84
N LEU A 387 -1.27 29.95 6.26
CA LEU A 387 -0.80 30.94 7.23
C LEU A 387 -0.91 32.37 6.66
N ILE A 388 -0.43 32.61 5.44
CA ILE A 388 -0.49 33.97 4.85
C ILE A 388 -1.94 34.38 4.55
N LEU A 389 -2.77 33.47 4.04
CA LEU A 389 -4.20 33.75 3.84
C LEU A 389 -4.90 34.10 5.16
N SER A 390 -4.52 33.43 6.26
CA SER A 390 -5.06 33.75 7.59
C SER A 390 -4.64 35.14 8.07
N ILE A 391 -3.40 35.57 7.81
CA ILE A 391 -2.92 36.91 8.10
C ILE A 391 -3.73 37.93 7.30
N GLY A 392 -3.99 37.65 6.02
CA GLY A 392 -4.80 38.50 5.14
C GLY A 392 -6.24 38.72 5.62
N MET A 393 -6.81 37.77 6.34
CA MET A 393 -8.16 37.89 6.93
C MET A 393 -8.18 38.66 8.25
N ALA A 394 -7.04 38.81 8.92
CA ALA A 394 -6.96 39.54 10.17
C ALA A 394 -7.25 41.05 9.96
N PRO A 395 -7.83 41.75 10.96
CA PRO A 395 -8.04 43.20 10.84
C PRO A 395 -6.72 43.95 10.58
N LYS A 396 -6.73 44.97 9.73
CA LYS A 396 -5.51 45.74 9.38
C LYS A 396 -4.71 46.26 10.57
N ALA A 397 -5.39 46.62 11.67
CA ALA A 397 -4.72 47.04 12.90
C ALA A 397 -3.94 45.90 13.57
N MET A 398 -4.50 44.69 13.57
CA MET A 398 -3.85 43.48 14.09
C MET A 398 -2.70 43.04 13.18
N GLN A 399 -2.90 43.11 11.86
CA GLN A 399 -1.83 42.88 10.88
C GLN A 399 -0.66 43.84 11.13
N ALA A 400 -0.91 45.16 11.20
CA ALA A 400 0.13 46.15 11.48
C ALA A 400 0.86 45.91 12.81
N GLN A 401 0.13 45.45 13.84
CA GLN A 401 0.74 45.08 15.12
C GLN A 401 1.62 43.83 15.00
N MET A 402 1.19 42.81 14.25
CA MET A 402 1.99 41.62 13.96
C MET A 402 3.24 41.96 13.14
N PHE A 403 3.09 42.78 12.09
CA PHE A 403 4.19 43.30 11.27
C PHE A 403 5.19 44.07 12.14
N SER A 404 4.72 44.99 12.97
CA SER A 404 5.56 45.76 13.88
C SER A 404 6.24 44.87 14.93
N ALA A 405 5.55 43.86 15.48
CA ALA A 405 6.13 42.94 16.45
C ALA A 405 7.25 42.09 15.85
N MET A 406 7.07 41.54 14.64
CA MET A 406 8.13 40.77 13.96
C MET A 406 9.31 41.64 13.53
N THR A 407 9.05 42.83 12.97
CA THR A 407 10.11 43.73 12.50
C THR A 407 10.86 44.44 13.63
N SER A 408 10.23 44.63 14.80
CA SER A 408 10.88 45.25 15.95
C SER A 408 11.95 44.37 16.62
N ASN A 409 11.91 43.05 16.39
CA ASN A 409 12.88 42.11 16.93
C ASN A 409 13.86 41.65 15.83
N ASN A 410 14.88 42.47 15.56
CA ASN A 410 15.85 42.24 14.46
C ASN A 410 16.44 40.82 14.43
N ALA A 411 16.60 40.15 15.58
CA ALA A 411 17.13 38.80 15.69
C ALA A 411 16.21 37.70 15.10
N MET A 412 14.94 38.01 14.81
CA MET A 412 13.98 37.11 14.17
C MET A 412 13.69 37.47 12.71
N MET A 413 14.42 38.44 12.14
CA MET A 413 14.24 38.86 10.75
C MET A 413 15.07 38.00 9.79
N PRO A 414 14.54 37.65 8.61
CA PRO A 414 15.29 37.00 7.54
C PRO A 414 16.55 37.78 7.17
N GLY A 415 17.71 37.11 7.11
CA GLY A 415 18.99 37.74 6.80
C GLY A 415 19.72 38.34 8.01
N SER A 416 19.17 38.23 9.22
CA SER A 416 19.93 38.44 10.46
C SER A 416 20.74 37.20 10.82
N GLU A 417 21.91 37.38 11.45
CA GLU A 417 22.82 36.28 11.80
C GLU A 417 22.17 35.32 12.81
N GLU A 418 21.42 35.82 13.80
CA GLU A 418 20.70 34.97 14.75
C GLU A 418 19.58 34.15 14.09
N PHE A 419 18.78 34.76 13.21
CA PHE A 419 17.74 34.04 12.48
C PHE A 419 18.36 33.00 11.56
N ASP A 420 19.34 33.38 10.75
CA ASP A 420 19.95 32.47 9.78
C ASP A 420 20.62 31.29 10.51
N ASN A 421 21.32 31.51 11.62
CA ASN A 421 21.89 30.44 12.45
C ASN A 421 20.81 29.52 13.07
N ALA A 422 19.73 30.09 13.61
CA ALA A 422 18.63 29.31 14.18
C ALA A 422 17.92 28.47 13.10
N MET A 423 17.70 29.04 11.92
CA MET A 423 17.11 28.36 10.79
C MET A 423 18.06 27.32 10.19
N GLU A 424 19.37 27.57 10.19
CA GLU A 424 20.37 26.62 9.70
C GLU A 424 20.42 25.35 10.54
N GLY A 425 20.26 25.45 11.87
CA GLY A 425 20.12 24.28 12.74
C GLY A 425 18.83 23.46 12.51
N MET A 426 17.78 24.08 11.96
CA MET A 426 16.50 23.41 11.64
C MET A 426 16.41 22.95 10.18
N ARG A 427 17.24 23.48 9.28
CA ARG A 427 17.22 23.13 7.86
C ARG A 427 17.81 21.75 7.65
N ARG A 428 16.96 20.82 7.21
CA ARG A 428 17.42 19.71 6.37
C ARG A 428 17.71 20.33 4.99
N LYS A 429 18.96 20.29 4.53
CA LYS A 429 19.35 20.79 3.20
C LYS A 429 19.45 19.62 2.22
N GLY A 430 19.21 19.90 0.93
CA GLY A 430 19.38 18.96 -0.18
C GLY A 430 18.15 18.10 -0.47
N ARG A 431 18.31 17.20 -1.44
CA ARG A 431 17.31 16.27 -1.99
C ARG A 431 16.33 15.66 -0.99
N ARG A 432 16.80 15.17 0.15
CA ARG A 432 15.94 14.59 1.20
C ARG A 432 14.89 15.57 1.73
N ALA A 433 15.21 16.85 1.85
CA ALA A 433 14.26 17.85 2.30
C ALA A 433 13.12 18.08 1.28
N ILE A 434 13.44 17.99 -0.01
CA ILE A 434 12.47 18.06 -1.10
C ILE A 434 11.50 16.87 -1.00
N ILE A 435 12.04 15.65 -0.82
CA ILE A 435 11.25 14.43 -0.65
C ILE A 435 10.32 14.55 0.57
N ASN A 436 10.86 14.87 1.74
CA ASN A 436 10.08 15.03 2.97
C ASN A 436 8.93 16.04 2.76
N ASN A 437 9.24 17.23 2.22
CA ASN A 437 8.25 18.29 2.02
C ASN A 437 7.16 17.87 1.03
N TYR A 438 7.53 17.29 -0.11
CA TYR A 438 6.57 16.92 -1.13
C TYR A 438 5.68 15.75 -0.70
N VAL A 439 6.24 14.69 -0.09
CA VAL A 439 5.45 13.58 0.48
C VAL A 439 4.45 14.09 1.52
N ARG A 440 4.87 15.02 2.39
CA ARG A 440 3.99 15.64 3.39
C ARG A 440 2.90 16.52 2.79
N ASN A 441 3.15 17.21 1.68
CA ASN A 441 2.13 17.94 0.93
C ASN A 441 1.10 16.99 0.30
N ILE A 442 1.57 15.90 -0.34
CA ILE A 442 0.68 14.85 -0.87
C ILE A 442 -0.16 14.27 0.27
N TYR A 443 0.46 13.92 1.40
CA TYR A 443 -0.24 13.41 2.57
C TYR A 443 -1.34 14.37 3.06
N ARG A 444 -1.04 15.68 3.14
CA ARG A 444 -2.02 16.72 3.44
C ARG A 444 -3.20 16.71 2.47
N PHE A 445 -2.96 16.59 1.17
CA PHE A 445 -4.02 16.50 0.18
C PHE A 445 -4.95 15.29 0.45
N PHE A 446 -4.39 14.09 0.57
CA PHE A 446 -5.18 12.87 0.77
C PHE A 446 -5.88 12.82 2.14
N ARG A 447 -5.45 13.60 3.12
CA ARG A 447 -6.06 13.63 4.47
C ARG A 447 -6.98 14.82 4.72
N LEU A 448 -6.72 15.98 4.14
CA LEU A 448 -7.41 17.23 4.46
C LEU A 448 -8.28 17.78 3.33
N PHE A 449 -8.10 17.32 2.08
CA PHE A 449 -8.94 17.80 1.00
C PHE A 449 -10.41 17.44 1.23
N ARG A 450 -11.30 18.42 1.02
CA ARG A 450 -12.74 18.29 1.33
C ARG A 450 -13.45 17.15 0.59
N ARG A 451 -12.96 16.76 -0.59
CA ARG A 451 -13.48 15.65 -1.41
C ARG A 451 -12.46 14.50 -1.51
N LYS A 452 -11.58 14.33 -0.51
CA LYS A 452 -10.52 13.30 -0.48
C LYS A 452 -11.01 11.87 -0.76
N ASN A 453 -12.24 11.54 -0.36
CA ASN A 453 -12.84 10.21 -0.57
C ASN A 453 -13.11 9.86 -2.04
N GLU A 454 -12.90 10.81 -2.97
CA GLU A 454 -13.01 10.57 -4.42
C GLU A 454 -11.69 10.19 -5.08
N PHE A 455 -10.60 10.11 -4.30
CA PHE A 455 -9.26 9.78 -4.78
C PHE A 455 -8.84 8.38 -4.32
N PRO A 456 -7.93 7.71 -5.05
CA PRO A 456 -7.36 6.44 -4.62
C PRO A 456 -6.75 6.52 -3.23
N VAL A 457 -6.90 5.47 -2.43
CA VAL A 457 -6.17 5.36 -1.17
C VAL A 457 -4.72 5.04 -1.53
N ILE A 458 -3.76 5.89 -1.19
CA ILE A 458 -2.33 5.62 -1.48
C ILE A 458 -1.49 5.41 -0.22
N PHE A 459 -1.84 6.07 0.88
CA PHE A 459 -1.21 5.88 2.19
C PHE A 459 -1.83 4.70 2.92
N ASP A 460 -1.44 3.49 2.50
CA ASP A 460 -1.85 2.21 3.08
C ASP A 460 -0.61 1.34 3.36
N PRO A 461 -0.18 1.18 4.63
CA PRO A 461 1.03 0.45 4.98
C PRO A 461 1.15 -0.95 4.36
N LYS A 462 0.03 -1.64 4.15
CA LYS A 462 0.00 -2.98 3.54
C LYS A 462 0.30 -2.93 2.04
N GLY A 463 -0.34 -2.02 1.30
CA GLY A 463 -0.05 -1.80 -0.11
C GLY A 463 1.38 -1.31 -0.38
N GLN A 464 1.93 -0.48 0.51
CA GLN A 464 3.32 0.00 0.39
C GLN A 464 4.33 -1.10 0.64
N PHE A 465 4.03 -2.00 1.57
CA PHE A 465 4.83 -3.19 1.82
C PHE A 465 4.93 -4.10 0.59
N HIS A 466 3.80 -4.36 -0.09
CA HIS A 466 3.78 -5.26 -1.25
C HIS A 466 4.72 -4.81 -2.39
N ASN A 467 4.95 -3.49 -2.52
CA ASN A 467 5.81 -2.92 -3.56
C ASN A 467 7.17 -2.47 -3.05
N PHE A 468 7.55 -2.90 -1.85
CA PHE A 468 8.82 -2.48 -1.27
C PHE A 468 10.00 -3.05 -2.09
N PRO A 469 10.89 -2.21 -2.65
CA PRO A 469 11.92 -2.62 -3.60
C PRO A 469 13.12 -3.20 -2.85
N ALA A 470 12.92 -4.40 -2.31
CA ALA A 470 13.84 -5.04 -1.38
C ALA A 470 15.23 -5.29 -2.01
N THR A 471 15.27 -5.76 -3.25
CA THR A 471 16.50 -6.07 -3.98
C THR A 471 17.36 -4.82 -4.13
N THR A 472 16.79 -3.76 -4.71
CA THR A 472 17.47 -2.48 -4.93
C THR A 472 17.94 -1.84 -3.63
N LEU A 473 17.11 -1.85 -2.58
CA LEU A 473 17.48 -1.24 -1.30
C LEU A 473 18.56 -2.01 -0.55
N ALA A 474 18.60 -3.34 -0.65
CA ALA A 474 19.60 -4.17 0.02
C ALA A 474 21.02 -3.94 -0.50
N GLU A 475 21.19 -3.61 -1.77
CA GLU A 475 22.54 -3.45 -2.35
C GLU A 475 23.25 -2.20 -1.82
N ASN A 476 22.51 -1.12 -1.57
CA ASN A 476 23.09 0.22 -1.42
C ASN A 476 22.63 1.01 -0.17
N HIS A 477 21.61 0.57 0.59
CA HIS A 477 20.86 1.45 1.53
C HIS A 477 20.68 0.95 2.97
N HIS A 478 21.70 0.32 3.56
CA HIS A 478 21.62 -0.27 4.91
C HIS A 478 21.21 0.69 6.03
N GLU A 479 21.70 1.94 6.04
CA GLU A 479 21.29 2.93 7.05
C GLU A 479 19.82 3.35 6.89
N GLY A 480 19.36 3.48 5.63
CA GLY A 480 17.95 3.75 5.31
C GLY A 480 17.05 2.59 5.73
N LEU A 481 17.45 1.36 5.42
CA LEU A 481 16.76 0.13 5.84
C LEU A 481 16.66 0.03 7.36
N LYS A 482 17.73 0.32 8.10
CA LYS A 482 17.69 0.34 9.56
C LYS A 482 16.64 1.32 10.09
N ALA A 483 16.64 2.55 9.56
CA ALA A 483 15.66 3.57 9.97
C ALA A 483 14.21 3.15 9.64
N ILE A 484 13.99 2.50 8.50
CA ILE A 484 12.69 1.96 8.10
C ILE A 484 12.28 0.82 9.05
N GLY A 485 13.17 -0.14 9.33
CA GLY A 485 12.87 -1.30 10.20
C GLY A 485 12.54 -0.89 11.64
N GLU A 486 13.28 0.06 12.19
CA GLU A 486 12.99 0.64 13.51
C GLU A 486 11.65 1.38 13.54
N LEU A 487 11.31 2.10 12.47
CA LEU A 487 10.02 2.78 12.33
C LEU A 487 8.86 1.78 12.27
N LEU A 488 8.98 0.73 11.45
CA LEU A 488 7.96 -0.28 11.25
C LEU A 488 7.67 -1.07 12.52
N MET A 489 8.71 -1.44 13.28
CA MET A 489 8.54 -2.09 14.59
C MET A 489 7.80 -1.20 15.59
N ARG A 490 8.13 0.10 15.65
CA ARG A 490 7.42 1.06 16.51
C ARG A 490 5.96 1.20 16.11
N GLN A 491 5.67 1.19 14.81
CA GLN A 491 4.32 1.20 14.26
C GLN A 491 3.60 -0.15 14.36
N LYS A 492 4.28 -1.21 14.83
CA LYS A 492 3.79 -2.60 14.88
C LYS A 492 3.39 -3.14 13.50
N ASN A 493 4.02 -2.63 12.45
CA ASN A 493 3.86 -3.13 11.09
C ASN A 493 4.85 -4.28 10.86
N TYR A 494 4.53 -5.44 11.43
CA TYR A 494 5.41 -6.60 11.47
C TYR A 494 5.69 -7.19 10.08
N ASP A 495 4.68 -7.27 9.21
CA ASP A 495 4.85 -7.80 7.85
C ASP A 495 5.96 -7.04 7.09
N ALA A 496 5.92 -5.71 7.14
CA ALA A 496 6.94 -4.87 6.54
C ALA A 496 8.29 -4.92 7.27
N ALA A 497 8.27 -5.00 8.59
CA ALA A 497 9.50 -5.10 9.37
C ALA A 497 10.27 -6.40 9.05
N TYR A 498 9.58 -7.52 8.84
CA TYR A 498 10.20 -8.80 8.50
C TYR A 498 11.09 -8.70 7.26
N LEU A 499 10.58 -8.10 6.18
CA LEU A 499 11.34 -7.93 4.94
C LEU A 499 12.58 -7.07 5.18
N VAL A 500 12.41 -5.93 5.85
CA VAL A 500 13.52 -5.00 6.10
C VAL A 500 14.61 -5.63 6.96
N TYR A 501 14.27 -6.37 8.03
CA TYR A 501 15.27 -7.08 8.82
C TYR A 501 15.90 -8.26 8.06
N SER A 502 15.23 -8.82 7.05
CA SER A 502 15.88 -9.81 6.17
C SER A 502 17.07 -9.18 5.44
N LEU A 503 16.86 -8.00 4.85
CA LEU A 503 17.92 -7.28 4.13
C LEU A 503 19.05 -6.79 5.06
N LEU A 504 18.71 -6.42 6.31
CA LEU A 504 19.71 -6.01 7.30
C LEU A 504 20.58 -7.17 7.79
N ILE A 505 20.03 -8.38 7.89
CA ILE A 505 20.78 -9.59 8.26
C ILE A 505 21.79 -9.95 7.18
N ASP A 506 21.43 -9.79 5.90
CA ASP A 506 22.35 -10.04 4.78
C ASP A 506 23.58 -9.11 4.83
N TYR A 507 23.41 -7.92 5.41
CA TYR A 507 24.48 -6.96 5.62
C TYR A 507 25.29 -7.18 6.91
N ASP A 508 24.61 -7.40 8.04
CA ASP A 508 25.22 -7.58 9.37
C ASP A 508 24.60 -8.76 10.12
N PRO A 509 25.11 -9.98 9.90
CA PRO A 509 24.55 -11.20 10.49
C PRO A 509 24.94 -11.43 11.95
N GLU A 510 25.88 -10.67 12.54
CA GLU A 510 26.28 -10.88 13.94
C GLU A 510 25.36 -10.17 14.94
N ASN A 511 24.39 -9.40 14.45
CA ASN A 511 23.47 -8.65 15.29
C ASN A 511 22.26 -9.49 15.72
N ALA A 512 22.30 -10.00 16.96
CA ALA A 512 21.23 -10.82 17.53
C ALA A 512 19.85 -10.14 17.54
N ASP A 513 19.80 -8.81 17.60
CA ASP A 513 18.54 -8.08 17.61
C ASP A 513 17.90 -8.03 16.21
N TYR A 514 18.66 -8.13 15.13
CA TYR A 514 18.11 -8.25 13.77
C TYR A 514 17.43 -9.61 13.58
N TRP A 515 18.08 -10.70 13.99
CA TRP A 515 17.50 -12.04 13.99
C TRP A 515 16.26 -12.12 14.87
N LEU A 516 16.33 -11.55 16.07
CA LEU A 516 15.18 -11.54 16.98
C LEU A 516 14.01 -10.73 16.42
N ASN A 517 14.26 -9.50 15.95
CA ASN A 517 13.21 -8.63 15.42
C ASN A 517 12.62 -9.18 14.12
N ARG A 518 13.44 -9.80 13.26
CA ARG A 518 12.93 -10.54 12.11
C ARG A 518 12.05 -11.70 12.53
N GLY A 519 12.49 -12.51 13.50
CA GLY A 519 11.71 -13.62 14.06
C GLY A 519 10.38 -13.18 14.67
N ILE A 520 10.36 -12.07 15.41
CA ILE A 520 9.14 -11.47 15.97
C ILE A 520 8.22 -10.93 14.88
N SER A 521 8.80 -10.41 13.80
CA SER A 521 8.06 -9.82 12.69
C SER A 521 7.36 -10.88 11.82
N ILE A 522 7.67 -12.16 12.00
CA ILE A 522 7.06 -13.24 11.24
C ILE A 522 5.70 -13.59 11.85
N ASN A 523 4.67 -13.43 11.04
CA ASN A 523 3.36 -13.99 11.37
C ASN A 523 3.47 -15.52 11.45
N THR A 524 2.96 -16.09 12.53
CA THR A 524 2.99 -17.54 12.84
C THR A 524 2.29 -18.39 11.78
N ASP A 525 1.49 -17.78 10.90
CA ASP A 525 0.69 -18.46 9.89
C ASP A 525 1.45 -18.74 8.56
N TYR A 526 2.64 -18.13 8.30
CA TYR A 526 3.27 -18.19 6.96
C TYR A 526 4.81 -18.31 6.89
N GLY A 527 5.56 -18.27 8.00
CA GLY A 527 7.04 -18.14 7.94
C GLY A 527 7.80 -19.00 8.95
N ILE A 528 7.37 -20.23 9.13
CA ILE A 528 7.64 -20.97 10.35
C ILE A 528 9.08 -21.48 10.47
N SER A 529 9.61 -22.16 9.44
CA SER A 529 11.04 -22.50 9.25
C SER A 529 11.97 -21.28 9.38
N ILE A 530 11.51 -20.14 8.88
CA ILE A 530 12.32 -18.93 8.89
C ILE A 530 12.34 -18.35 10.29
N ALA A 531 11.17 -18.27 10.94
CA ALA A 531 11.08 -17.82 12.31
C ALA A 531 11.86 -18.73 13.24
N SER A 532 11.81 -20.05 13.01
CA SER A 532 12.57 -21.01 13.80
C SER A 532 14.07 -20.80 13.64
N ALA A 533 14.59 -20.71 12.42
CA ALA A 533 16.01 -20.41 12.17
C ALA A 533 16.44 -19.06 12.76
N ASN A 534 15.59 -18.03 12.67
CA ASN A 534 15.89 -16.72 13.27
C ASN A 534 15.97 -16.78 14.80
N PHE A 535 15.07 -17.56 15.40
CA PHE A 535 15.07 -17.79 16.84
C PHE A 535 16.21 -18.69 17.29
N GLU A 536 16.60 -19.68 16.50
CA GLU A 536 17.82 -20.47 16.70
C GLU A 536 19.05 -19.57 16.67
N GLN A 537 19.24 -18.76 15.62
CA GLN A 537 20.37 -17.83 15.51
C GLN A 537 20.38 -16.81 16.66
N ALA A 538 19.21 -16.26 17.00
CA ALA A 538 19.09 -15.41 18.18
C ALA A 538 19.45 -16.15 19.49
N LEU A 539 19.13 -17.45 19.62
CA LEU A 539 19.48 -18.29 20.77
C LEU A 539 20.94 -18.75 20.76
N GLU A 540 21.57 -18.90 19.60
CA GLU A 540 23.01 -19.15 19.49
C GLU A 540 23.78 -17.92 19.98
N LEU A 541 23.36 -16.73 19.57
CA LEU A 541 23.90 -15.45 20.03
C LEU A 541 23.47 -15.14 21.49
N ARG A 542 22.36 -15.72 21.98
CA ARG A 542 21.81 -15.52 23.34
C ARG A 542 21.09 -16.78 23.92
N PRO A 543 21.81 -17.76 24.51
CA PRO A 543 21.24 -19.04 24.94
C PRO A 543 20.26 -18.99 26.13
N GLY A 544 19.27 -19.89 26.15
CA GLY A 544 18.41 -20.16 27.33
C GLY A 544 17.17 -19.26 27.47
N HIS A 545 16.80 -18.51 26.44
CA HIS A 545 15.64 -17.63 26.48
C HIS A 545 14.33 -18.41 26.28
N LEU A 546 13.68 -18.85 27.38
CA LEU A 546 12.44 -19.64 27.37
C LEU A 546 11.30 -19.08 26.49
N PRO A 547 11.06 -17.74 26.42
CA PRO A 547 10.10 -17.18 25.48
C PRO A 547 10.43 -17.53 24.03
N THR A 548 11.71 -17.46 23.64
CA THR A 548 12.15 -17.89 22.31
C THR A 548 12.05 -19.40 22.12
N ILE A 549 12.25 -20.24 23.15
CA ILE A 549 12.09 -21.70 23.06
C ILE A 549 10.63 -22.11 22.76
N LYS A 550 9.63 -21.52 23.43
CA LYS A 550 8.22 -21.84 23.17
C LYS A 550 7.77 -21.36 21.78
N LEU A 551 8.23 -20.17 21.38
CA LEU A 551 8.00 -19.66 20.03
C LEU A 551 8.60 -20.64 19.01
N LEU A 552 9.87 -21.00 19.17
CA LEU A 552 10.60 -21.91 18.29
C LEU A 552 9.95 -23.31 18.19
N ALA A 553 9.51 -23.89 19.30
CA ALA A 553 8.91 -25.22 19.29
C ALA A 553 7.53 -25.26 18.60
N ARG A 554 6.69 -24.23 18.79
CA ARG A 554 5.42 -24.09 18.07
C ARG A 554 5.64 -23.94 16.58
N LEU A 555 6.71 -23.25 16.24
CA LEU A 555 7.10 -23.12 14.87
C LEU A 555 7.49 -24.50 14.32
N TYR A 556 8.47 -25.20 14.89
CA TYR A 556 8.85 -26.52 14.37
C TYR A 556 7.70 -27.51 14.15
N ILE A 557 6.63 -27.46 14.93
CA ILE A 557 5.45 -28.32 14.71
C ILE A 557 4.63 -27.87 13.52
N ASN A 558 4.29 -26.58 13.46
CA ASN A 558 3.54 -26.04 12.33
C ASN A 558 4.34 -26.20 11.01
N ASP A 559 5.67 -26.28 11.11
CA ASP A 559 6.60 -26.41 9.98
C ASP A 559 6.93 -27.84 9.57
N ALA A 560 6.40 -28.82 10.27
CA ALA A 560 6.81 -30.19 10.08
C ALA A 560 8.27 -30.57 10.42
N GLU A 561 8.98 -29.73 11.18
CA GLU A 561 10.34 -29.98 11.70
C GLU A 561 10.31 -30.71 13.04
N TYR A 562 9.73 -31.88 12.95
CA TYR A 562 9.21 -32.55 14.11
C TYR A 562 10.26 -33.20 15.00
N GLU A 563 11.44 -33.51 14.45
CA GLU A 563 12.56 -34.04 15.25
C GLU A 563 13.21 -32.95 16.10
N GLN A 564 13.26 -31.72 15.58
CA GLN A 564 13.75 -30.53 16.27
C GLN A 564 12.73 -30.04 17.29
N ALA A 565 11.44 -30.07 16.91
CA ALA A 565 10.34 -29.93 17.87
C ALA A 565 10.52 -30.91 19.03
N GLU A 566 10.72 -32.21 18.75
CA GLU A 566 10.98 -33.23 19.76
C GLU A 566 12.21 -32.89 20.62
N SER A 567 13.31 -32.44 20.02
CA SER A 567 14.55 -32.11 20.74
C SER A 567 14.43 -30.91 21.68
N LEU A 568 13.58 -29.92 21.36
CA LEU A 568 13.28 -28.80 22.24
C LEU A 568 12.19 -29.14 23.27
N LEU A 569 11.17 -29.87 22.84
CA LEU A 569 9.96 -30.14 23.62
C LEU A 569 10.16 -31.28 24.62
N ALA A 570 10.91 -32.33 24.30
CA ALA A 570 11.14 -33.44 25.22
C ALA A 570 11.84 -33.01 26.54
N PRO A 571 12.94 -32.23 26.52
CA PRO A 571 13.53 -31.72 27.76
C PRO A 571 12.61 -30.72 28.46
N ALA A 572 11.91 -29.84 27.72
CA ALA A 572 10.96 -28.90 28.29
C ALA A 572 9.76 -29.60 28.96
N ALA A 573 9.18 -30.62 28.33
CA ALA A 573 8.06 -31.43 28.85
C ALA A 573 8.50 -32.36 29.98
N ALA A 574 9.74 -32.85 29.99
CA ALA A 574 10.28 -33.57 31.13
C ALA A 574 10.43 -32.67 32.37
N SER A 575 10.79 -31.38 32.17
CA SER A 575 10.76 -30.38 33.25
C SER A 575 9.34 -29.90 33.62
N HIS A 576 8.33 -30.19 32.79
CA HIS A 576 6.94 -29.74 32.92
C HIS A 576 5.91 -30.81 32.46
N PRO A 577 5.77 -31.96 33.16
CA PRO A 577 5.09 -33.17 32.63
C PRO A 577 3.56 -33.11 32.53
N ASP A 578 2.92 -32.18 33.24
CA ASP A 578 1.46 -31.99 33.23
C ASP A 578 1.01 -30.87 32.27
N ASP A 579 1.93 -30.34 31.46
CA ASP A 579 1.65 -29.27 30.49
C ASP A 579 1.04 -29.87 29.21
N LEU A 580 -0.30 -29.85 29.14
CA LEU A 580 -1.07 -30.35 27.99
C LEU A 580 -0.71 -29.64 26.67
N GLU A 581 -0.23 -28.39 26.72
CA GLU A 581 0.21 -27.62 25.54
C GLU A 581 1.46 -28.28 24.95
N LEU A 582 2.45 -28.62 25.79
CA LEU A 582 3.66 -29.33 25.37
C LEU A 582 3.37 -30.77 24.88
N LEU A 583 2.41 -31.48 25.50
CA LEU A 583 2.06 -32.86 25.11
C LEU A 583 1.38 -32.96 23.74
N ARG A 584 0.47 -32.04 23.40
CA ARG A 584 -0.17 -31.98 22.07
C ARG A 584 0.82 -31.62 20.98
N MET A 585 1.63 -30.61 21.27
CA MET A 585 2.74 -30.20 20.43
C MET A 585 3.68 -31.38 20.11
N LEU A 586 3.97 -32.24 21.09
CA LEU A 586 4.75 -33.46 20.87
C LEU A 586 4.03 -34.54 20.03
N ALA A 587 2.69 -34.64 20.10
CA ALA A 587 1.90 -35.57 19.29
C ALA A 587 1.94 -35.20 17.80
N ASP A 588 1.69 -33.93 17.51
CA ASP A 588 1.76 -33.34 16.17
C ASP A 588 3.18 -33.46 15.61
N ALA A 589 4.19 -33.30 16.49
CA ALA A 589 5.56 -33.61 16.15
C ALA A 589 5.73 -35.05 15.65
N TYR A 590 5.40 -36.04 16.46
CA TYR A 590 5.55 -37.43 16.00
C TYR A 590 4.75 -37.75 14.73
N TYR A 591 3.58 -37.13 14.55
CA TYR A 591 2.70 -37.37 13.41
C TYR A 591 3.43 -37.08 12.11
N GLY A 592 3.79 -35.83 11.85
CA GLY A 592 4.36 -35.56 10.54
C GLY A 592 5.84 -35.96 10.44
N ASN A 593 6.53 -36.35 11.54
CA ASN A 593 7.84 -37.01 11.42
C ASN A 593 7.72 -38.43 10.84
N SER A 594 6.53 -38.81 10.37
CA SER A 594 6.17 -40.15 9.93
C SER A 594 6.43 -41.22 11.00
N LYS A 595 6.61 -40.79 12.26
CA LYS A 595 6.68 -41.66 13.44
C LYS A 595 5.23 -42.01 13.83
N ASN A 596 4.45 -42.46 12.84
CA ASN A 596 3.00 -42.64 12.90
C ASN A 596 2.58 -43.53 14.07
N ALA A 597 3.38 -44.54 14.44
CA ALA A 597 3.14 -45.38 15.62
C ALA A 597 3.33 -44.65 16.97
N LYS A 598 4.33 -43.76 17.08
CA LYS A 598 4.54 -42.93 18.28
C LYS A 598 3.49 -41.82 18.37
N ALA A 599 3.14 -41.22 17.23
CA ALA A 599 2.05 -40.25 17.14
C ALA A 599 0.75 -40.87 17.66
N LEU A 600 0.45 -42.09 17.22
CA LEU A 600 -0.72 -42.86 17.65
C LEU A 600 -0.66 -43.23 19.15
N GLU A 601 0.52 -43.52 19.72
CA GLU A 601 0.70 -43.75 21.16
C GLU A 601 0.39 -42.49 21.99
N ILE A 602 0.88 -41.31 21.57
CA ILE A 602 0.54 -40.04 22.22
C ILE A 602 -0.96 -39.73 22.07
N CYS A 603 -1.57 -40.04 20.92
CA CYS A 603 -3.01 -39.91 20.73
C CYS A 603 -3.80 -40.78 21.72
N TYR A 604 -3.38 -42.02 21.98
CA TYR A 604 -3.99 -42.89 23.01
C TYR A 604 -3.74 -42.37 24.43
N ASN A 605 -2.57 -41.79 24.71
CA ASN A 605 -2.26 -41.20 26.02
C ASN A 605 -3.15 -39.96 26.28
N ILE A 606 -3.30 -39.08 25.30
CA ILE A 606 -4.23 -37.93 25.38
C ILE A 606 -5.67 -38.44 25.61
N ALA A 607 -6.11 -39.48 24.91
CA ALA A 607 -7.42 -40.10 25.12
C ALA A 607 -7.58 -40.83 26.47
N TYR A 608 -6.49 -41.17 27.17
CA TYR A 608 -6.52 -41.72 28.52
C TYR A 608 -6.58 -40.61 29.59
N ILE A 609 -5.80 -39.55 29.40
CA ILE A 609 -5.78 -38.35 30.26
C ILE A 609 -7.09 -37.56 30.11
N ALA A 610 -7.69 -37.56 28.91
CA ALA A 610 -8.95 -36.89 28.57
C ALA A 610 -9.86 -37.76 27.66
N PRO A 611 -10.59 -38.75 28.21
CA PRO A 611 -11.43 -39.68 27.43
C PRO A 611 -12.62 -39.07 26.68
N ASP A 612 -13.05 -37.87 27.07
CA ASP A 612 -14.18 -37.18 26.47
C ASP A 612 -13.78 -36.26 25.30
N ASP A 613 -12.49 -36.21 24.94
CA ASP A 613 -11.97 -35.36 23.85
C ASP A 613 -11.92 -36.10 22.50
N THR A 614 -12.76 -35.68 21.55
CA THR A 614 -12.85 -36.28 20.21
C THR A 614 -11.98 -35.60 19.14
N SER A 615 -11.24 -34.54 19.50
CA SER A 615 -10.49 -33.69 18.56
C SER A 615 -9.41 -34.41 17.75
N ILE A 616 -8.94 -35.57 18.21
CA ILE A 616 -7.82 -36.30 17.60
C ILE A 616 -8.22 -37.29 16.49
N LYS A 617 -9.51 -37.59 16.31
CA LYS A 617 -10.00 -38.61 15.34
C LYS A 617 -9.70 -38.33 13.86
N PRO A 618 -9.83 -37.09 13.33
CA PRO A 618 -9.52 -36.80 11.92
C PRO A 618 -8.04 -37.03 11.57
N LEU A 619 -7.13 -36.68 12.49
CA LEU A 619 -5.70 -36.94 12.33
C LEU A 619 -5.41 -38.44 12.20
N MET A 620 -6.12 -39.26 12.99
CA MET A 620 -6.04 -40.72 12.94
C MET A 620 -6.51 -41.32 11.60
N ALA A 621 -7.58 -40.79 10.99
CA ALA A 621 -8.11 -41.28 9.70
C ALA A 621 -7.20 -40.94 8.50
N TRP A 622 -6.65 -39.73 8.49
CA TRP A 622 -5.70 -39.29 7.47
C TRP A 622 -4.38 -40.08 7.55
N LEU A 623 -3.90 -40.35 8.77
CA LEU A 623 -2.76 -41.24 9.04
C LEU A 623 -2.92 -42.64 8.40
N LEU A 624 -4.12 -43.20 8.42
CA LEU A 624 -4.44 -44.49 7.77
C LEU A 624 -4.45 -44.39 6.23
N THR A 625 -4.86 -43.23 5.68
CA THR A 625 -4.88 -42.97 4.24
C THR A 625 -3.46 -42.87 3.66
N VAL A 626 -2.59 -42.11 4.34
CA VAL A 626 -1.19 -41.90 3.93
C VAL A 626 -0.36 -43.19 4.05
N THR A 627 -0.74 -44.11 4.95
CA THR A 627 -0.11 -45.42 5.08
C THR A 627 -0.60 -46.47 4.07
N GLY A 628 -1.53 -46.10 3.18
CA GLY A 628 -2.00 -46.93 2.06
C GLY A 628 -3.03 -48.00 2.47
N ASP A 629 -3.46 -48.01 3.72
CA ASP A 629 -4.53 -48.87 4.20
C ASP A 629 -5.88 -48.21 3.89
N PHE A 630 -6.22 -48.17 2.60
CA PHE A 630 -7.45 -47.53 2.13
C PHE A 630 -8.71 -48.19 2.72
N ASP A 631 -8.65 -49.47 3.10
CA ASP A 631 -9.76 -50.18 3.74
C ASP A 631 -9.95 -49.71 5.20
N ALA A 632 -8.88 -49.56 5.99
CA ALA A 632 -8.96 -49.03 7.35
C ALA A 632 -9.22 -47.51 7.37
N ALA A 633 -8.69 -46.77 6.39
CA ALA A 633 -8.97 -45.37 6.19
C ALA A 633 -10.45 -45.15 5.83
N GLU A 634 -11.01 -45.95 4.91
CA GLU A 634 -12.43 -45.89 4.55
C GLU A 634 -13.32 -46.27 5.74
N MET A 635 -12.94 -47.26 6.56
CA MET A 635 -13.67 -47.60 7.79
C MET A 635 -13.63 -46.45 8.81
N THR A 636 -12.47 -45.81 9.00
CA THR A 636 -12.32 -44.69 9.93
C THR A 636 -13.01 -43.44 9.41
N PHE A 637 -13.02 -43.19 8.09
CA PHE A 637 -13.85 -42.15 7.49
C PHE A 637 -15.33 -42.49 7.60
N ALA A 638 -15.75 -43.74 7.41
CA ALA A 638 -17.16 -44.15 7.52
C ALA A 638 -17.75 -43.88 8.92
N ASP A 639 -16.91 -43.96 9.96
CA ASP A 639 -17.26 -43.67 11.35
C ASP A 639 -17.63 -42.21 11.61
N PHE A 640 -17.26 -41.26 10.73
CA PHE A 640 -17.60 -39.84 10.91
C PHE A 640 -18.05 -39.08 9.65
N ILE A 641 -17.75 -39.54 8.42
CA ILE A 641 -18.00 -38.80 7.17
C ILE A 641 -19.47 -38.82 6.73
N SER A 642 -20.20 -39.88 7.07
CA SER A 642 -21.65 -39.99 6.79
C SER A 642 -22.47 -39.02 7.64
N GLU A 643 -21.91 -38.62 8.78
CA GLU A 643 -22.47 -37.64 9.72
C GLU A 643 -21.72 -36.30 9.68
N SER A 644 -20.61 -36.22 8.93
CA SER A 644 -19.76 -35.03 8.87
C SER A 644 -20.48 -33.93 8.14
N LYS A 645 -20.50 -32.77 8.77
CA LYS A 645 -20.94 -31.52 8.16
C LYS A 645 -19.75 -30.73 7.61
N SER A 646 -18.53 -31.23 7.73
CA SER A 646 -17.30 -30.54 7.33
C SER A 646 -17.03 -30.72 5.83
N SER A 647 -17.13 -29.63 5.09
CA SER A 647 -16.68 -29.50 3.70
C SER A 647 -15.22 -29.92 3.53
N GLN A 648 -14.33 -29.52 4.44
CA GLN A 648 -12.91 -29.86 4.39
C GLN A 648 -12.66 -31.37 4.43
N ASP A 649 -13.42 -32.12 5.23
CA ASP A 649 -13.30 -33.57 5.30
C ASP A 649 -13.78 -34.23 4.00
N ILE A 650 -14.83 -33.69 3.38
CA ILE A 650 -15.37 -34.19 2.11
C ILE A 650 -14.42 -33.86 0.95
N ILE A 651 -13.77 -32.69 0.98
CA ILE A 651 -12.72 -32.30 0.01
C ILE A 651 -11.53 -33.28 0.12
N ARG A 652 -11.06 -33.58 1.33
CA ARG A 652 -9.99 -34.57 1.57
C ARG A 652 -10.37 -35.96 1.05
N TYR A 653 -11.62 -36.38 1.25
CA TYR A 653 -12.15 -37.61 0.66
C TYR A 653 -12.17 -37.56 -0.88
N GLY A 654 -12.56 -36.43 -1.47
CA GLY A 654 -12.53 -36.20 -2.91
C GLY A 654 -11.11 -36.29 -3.49
N HIS A 655 -10.10 -35.73 -2.81
CA HIS A 655 -8.69 -35.88 -3.19
C HIS A 655 -8.23 -37.33 -3.19
N MET A 656 -8.62 -38.11 -2.17
CA MET A 656 -8.32 -39.55 -2.11
C MET A 656 -8.92 -40.28 -3.33
N LEU A 657 -10.17 -39.99 -3.71
CA LEU A 657 -10.80 -40.57 -4.90
C LEU A 657 -10.16 -40.11 -6.22
N TRP A 658 -9.78 -38.84 -6.33
CA TRP A 658 -9.13 -38.27 -7.51
C TRP A 658 -7.74 -38.91 -7.73
N ALA A 659 -6.98 -39.07 -6.64
CA ALA A 659 -5.69 -39.77 -6.62
C ALA A 659 -5.84 -41.26 -7.00
N ALA A 660 -6.92 -41.91 -6.56
CA ALA A 660 -7.25 -43.28 -6.96
C ALA A 660 -7.69 -43.43 -8.44
N GLY A 661 -7.68 -42.35 -9.24
CA GLY A 661 -8.05 -42.36 -10.66
C GLY A 661 -9.56 -42.36 -10.91
N ARG A 662 -10.37 -42.20 -9.86
CA ARG A 662 -11.84 -42.23 -9.93
C ARG A 662 -12.40 -40.83 -10.18
N THR A 663 -11.99 -40.21 -11.29
CA THR A 663 -12.28 -38.79 -11.63
C THR A 663 -13.76 -38.43 -11.54
N ASN A 664 -14.66 -39.29 -12.02
CA ASN A 664 -16.10 -39.00 -11.93
C ASN A 664 -16.61 -39.02 -10.47
N GLU A 665 -16.13 -39.96 -9.66
CA GLU A 665 -16.54 -40.08 -8.25
C GLU A 665 -15.94 -38.97 -7.39
N ALA A 666 -14.76 -38.48 -7.77
CA ALA A 666 -14.16 -37.29 -7.19
C ALA A 666 -14.94 -36.02 -7.54
N LEU A 667 -15.35 -35.84 -8.80
CA LEU A 667 -16.22 -34.72 -9.20
C LEU A 667 -17.59 -34.79 -8.48
N ASP A 668 -18.10 -35.99 -8.23
CA ASP A 668 -19.31 -36.18 -7.40
C ASP A 668 -19.06 -35.82 -5.93
N ALA A 669 -17.88 -36.15 -5.38
CA ALA A 669 -17.48 -35.77 -4.02
C ALA A 669 -17.30 -34.25 -3.88
N TYR A 670 -16.68 -33.58 -4.86
CA TYR A 670 -16.57 -32.12 -4.88
C TYR A 670 -17.94 -31.45 -5.06
N SER A 671 -18.81 -32.01 -5.90
CA SER A 671 -20.20 -31.55 -6.02
C SER A 671 -21.00 -31.73 -4.72
N ARG A 672 -20.65 -32.72 -3.89
CA ARG A 672 -21.22 -32.90 -2.53
C ARG A 672 -20.62 -31.90 -1.55
N ALA A 673 -19.32 -31.63 -1.62
CA ALA A 673 -18.65 -30.62 -0.82
C ALA A 673 -19.23 -29.23 -1.09
N GLU A 674 -19.44 -28.84 -2.36
CA GLU A 674 -20.09 -27.58 -2.74
C GLU A 674 -21.50 -27.40 -2.14
N ARG A 675 -22.14 -28.51 -1.75
CA ARG A 675 -23.50 -28.54 -1.18
C ARG A 675 -23.52 -28.81 0.33
N SER A 676 -22.38 -28.81 1.01
CA SER A 676 -22.31 -29.10 2.44
C SER A 676 -22.92 -27.96 3.27
N ALA A 677 -23.40 -28.30 4.47
CA ALA A 677 -24.17 -27.37 5.31
C ALA A 677 -23.32 -26.35 6.07
N ASP A 678 -22.01 -26.56 6.16
CA ASP A 678 -21.04 -25.65 6.78
C ASP A 678 -20.58 -24.54 5.81
N LEU A 679 -20.80 -24.73 4.52
CA LEU A 679 -20.61 -23.70 3.51
C LEU A 679 -21.87 -22.87 3.37
N LYS A 680 -21.69 -21.55 3.29
CA LYS A 680 -22.78 -20.59 3.12
C LYS A 680 -23.05 -20.31 1.65
N SER A 681 -22.07 -20.59 0.79
CA SER A 681 -22.12 -20.26 -0.63
C SER A 681 -21.21 -21.15 -1.47
N ALA A 682 -21.39 -21.10 -2.79
CA ALA A 682 -20.44 -21.69 -3.73
C ALA A 682 -19.06 -21.01 -3.68
N GLU A 683 -18.98 -19.78 -3.19
CA GLU A 683 -17.70 -19.05 -3.02
C GLU A 683 -16.87 -19.63 -1.87
N ASP A 684 -17.53 -20.02 -0.78
CA ASP A 684 -16.87 -20.66 0.36
C ASP A 684 -16.21 -21.98 -0.07
N PHE A 685 -16.88 -22.73 -0.94
CA PHE A 685 -16.32 -23.93 -1.55
C PHE A 685 -15.05 -23.61 -2.34
N ARG A 686 -15.09 -22.60 -3.22
CA ARG A 686 -13.95 -22.24 -4.07
C ARG A 686 -12.72 -21.87 -3.25
N MET A 687 -12.90 -21.06 -2.22
CA MET A 687 -11.83 -20.64 -1.34
C MET A 687 -11.17 -21.83 -0.64
N GLN A 688 -11.97 -22.68 0.00
CA GLN A 688 -11.43 -23.87 0.68
C GLN A 688 -10.82 -24.89 -0.29
N PHE A 689 -11.43 -25.05 -1.47
CA PHE A 689 -10.89 -25.94 -2.49
C PHE A 689 -9.52 -25.44 -2.95
N GLN A 690 -9.37 -24.14 -3.21
CA GLN A 690 -8.10 -23.54 -3.59
C GLN A 690 -7.03 -23.70 -2.48
N GLU A 691 -7.38 -23.45 -1.22
CA GLU A 691 -6.49 -23.65 -0.07
C GLU A 691 -6.04 -25.11 0.08
N SER A 692 -6.87 -26.06 -0.35
CA SER A 692 -6.58 -27.49 -0.24
C SER A 692 -5.60 -28.02 -1.30
N LEU A 693 -5.27 -27.23 -2.32
CA LEU A 693 -4.32 -27.61 -3.36
C LEU A 693 -2.88 -27.34 -2.88
N ASN A 694 -2.30 -28.31 -2.17
CA ASN A 694 -0.98 -28.22 -1.56
C ASN A 694 -0.04 -29.37 -1.98
N ASP A 695 1.19 -29.35 -1.46
CA ASP A 695 2.23 -30.33 -1.79
C ASP A 695 1.87 -31.77 -1.38
N GLU A 696 1.11 -31.97 -0.30
CA GLU A 696 0.65 -33.30 0.15
C GLU A 696 -0.32 -33.92 -0.87
N VAL A 697 -1.20 -33.10 -1.43
CA VAL A 697 -2.13 -33.51 -2.51
C VAL A 697 -1.36 -33.72 -3.82
N CYS A 698 -0.36 -32.88 -4.12
CA CYS A 698 0.50 -33.06 -5.27
C CYS A 698 1.27 -34.39 -5.22
N ALA A 699 1.79 -34.76 -4.04
CA ALA A 699 2.61 -35.97 -3.84
C ALA A 699 1.88 -37.29 -4.13
N VAL A 700 0.54 -37.28 -4.13
CA VAL A 700 -0.28 -38.47 -4.42
C VAL A 700 -0.75 -38.55 -5.89
N MET A 701 -0.30 -37.65 -6.80
CA MET A 701 -0.66 -37.64 -8.24
C MET A 701 0.40 -36.99 -9.19
N SER A 702 0.09 -36.69 -10.47
CA SER A 702 1.03 -36.15 -11.50
C SER A 702 0.90 -34.63 -11.77
N PRO A 703 1.93 -33.88 -12.23
CA PRO A 703 1.89 -32.42 -12.41
C PRO A 703 0.72 -31.89 -13.26
N ASP A 704 0.52 -32.43 -14.47
CA ASP A 704 -0.61 -32.01 -15.34
C ASP A 704 -1.98 -32.29 -14.69
N ARG A 705 -2.08 -33.33 -13.84
CA ARG A 705 -3.31 -33.65 -13.08
C ARG A 705 -3.52 -32.70 -11.91
N PHE A 706 -2.44 -32.19 -11.32
CA PHE A 706 -2.49 -31.18 -10.28
C PHE A 706 -2.89 -29.82 -10.85
N SER A 707 -2.23 -29.34 -11.92
CA SER A 707 -2.58 -28.06 -12.57
C SER A 707 -4.01 -28.02 -13.11
N ALA A 708 -4.56 -29.17 -13.53
CA ALA A 708 -5.97 -29.27 -13.91
C ALA A 708 -6.95 -28.98 -12.76
N LEU A 709 -6.54 -29.13 -11.49
CA LEU A 709 -7.40 -28.84 -10.33
C LEU A 709 -7.82 -27.36 -10.27
N TYR A 710 -7.00 -26.42 -10.74
CA TYR A 710 -7.35 -24.99 -10.81
C TYR A 710 -8.56 -24.72 -11.71
N THR A 711 -8.84 -25.61 -12.67
CA THR A 711 -9.98 -25.48 -13.58
C THR A 711 -11.27 -26.09 -13.05
N VAL A 712 -11.20 -26.87 -11.96
CA VAL A 712 -12.35 -27.62 -11.41
C VAL A 712 -13.52 -26.70 -11.04
N PRO A 713 -13.33 -25.56 -10.35
CA PRO A 713 -14.43 -24.63 -10.07
C PRO A 713 -15.18 -24.18 -11.33
N ASP A 714 -14.46 -23.84 -12.40
CA ASP A 714 -15.05 -23.41 -13.66
C ASP A 714 -15.70 -24.58 -14.41
N ILE A 715 -15.10 -25.78 -14.42
CA ILE A 715 -15.72 -26.99 -14.99
C ILE A 715 -17.07 -27.28 -14.31
N LEU A 716 -17.12 -27.23 -12.96
CA LEU A 716 -18.36 -27.39 -12.21
C LEU A 716 -19.38 -26.31 -12.58
N ALA A 717 -18.93 -25.05 -12.71
CA ALA A 717 -19.80 -23.94 -13.11
C ALA A 717 -20.35 -24.11 -14.53
N PHE A 718 -19.54 -24.52 -15.51
CA PHE A 718 -20.00 -24.78 -16.87
C PHE A 718 -20.94 -25.98 -16.96
N ARG A 719 -20.71 -27.04 -16.17
CA ARG A 719 -21.65 -28.18 -16.06
C ARG A 719 -23.00 -27.76 -15.48
N ASN A 720 -22.98 -26.95 -14.43
CA ASN A 720 -24.19 -26.50 -13.73
C ASN A 720 -24.99 -25.46 -14.54
N PHE A 721 -24.31 -24.54 -15.24
CA PHE A 721 -24.93 -23.34 -15.81
C PHE A 721 -24.78 -23.17 -17.33
N GLY A 722 -23.88 -23.92 -17.98
CA GLY A 722 -23.56 -23.74 -19.40
C GLY A 722 -22.96 -22.37 -19.75
N SER A 723 -22.88 -22.10 -21.05
CA SER A 723 -22.37 -20.84 -21.62
C SER A 723 -23.03 -20.51 -22.95
N ARG A 724 -22.73 -19.31 -23.49
CA ARG A 724 -23.13 -18.93 -24.85
C ARG A 724 -22.48 -19.80 -25.94
N LEU A 725 -21.42 -20.52 -25.60
CA LEU A 725 -20.69 -21.43 -26.49
C LEU A 725 -21.14 -22.91 -26.32
N GLY A 726 -22.00 -23.21 -25.33
CA GLY A 726 -22.53 -24.55 -25.04
C GLY A 726 -22.33 -25.01 -23.60
N GLN A 727 -22.64 -26.30 -23.33
CA GLN A 727 -22.34 -27.00 -22.08
C GLN A 727 -21.04 -27.80 -22.20
N ILE A 728 -20.37 -27.99 -21.07
CA ILE A 728 -19.20 -28.87 -20.92
C ILE A 728 -19.66 -30.25 -20.46
#